data_AF-A0A6I5RSL9-F1
#
_entry.id   AF-A0A6I5RSL9-F1
#
_cell.length_a   1.000
_cell.length_b   1.000
_cell.length_c   1.000
_cell.angle_alpha   90.00
_cell.angle_beta   90.00
_cell.angle_gamma   90.00
#
_symmetry.space_group_name_H-M   'P 1'
#
loop_
_entity.id
_entity.type
_entity.pdbx_description
1 polymer ?
#
loop_
_entity_poly.entity_id
_entity_poly.type
_entity_poly.pdbx_seq_one_letter_code
_entity_poly.pdbx_strand_id
1 'polypeptide(L)'
;MPDFFEITFSEPTHLPEELTGPRPGAGNPLHKASTGMTEITSALHALMTQSPNLQQAIASALTQQWNIDPRVCGIQRDGTQVSLLEMSAYLIASPVFSNRFADGWTTYGVKQGASAASLNGADWVRKINALNLGRSVAQVYSTYWAQRMPGHAQARLAHGEHLLQQHFTHSIELAYGLGQIDEHAWQQGLTASTWATIYWEHANSPRELAQATLLVQPQAEQDVWMLYRPGDTTVIRTFPDRATLDSELLAQRYTLWPGLPETPENDHQAERLVISPLHENAFSFALKQRALDHEHHALVLLEQACLEHEPGSLDWQSITNWEQGSDLRLVAPLADETTALIVNTLRHEQQLAEEQLHFDALNPALPLYWRTSRIAAQQAALERYLGNDASVTAPAMTTLRDLEEALKQLQEATSQRLEQLPDAPSAADWHDQFEGTRHVDFISRNLAQGLLAEARLQHALGDVNDAQLTLIETLATQADYSPEQAVEVASLALVVGAQRWPLHGFLSIRPSTDTEVQASNVMLYRSGQDGGLTVFADDTRLAEALLESLSGLWANTLIESVGPASVETLLAALADSEVPARLESTPLTTDGFDHCVHMLINAAQPVDATQTNAPPHYHRWLSAQLSIPRNEARAQALNAIAEQNRTEHIASQFTHSLNHLSTEERSDLRACVQRYRHAMNASITCLQQSLPERSQFIRHTLTQQLRTDLGLSAIPKITVNLPDHVEMRREPVVGSGQPHATKPVYYPSEARTDITLEHLLLKAIDEDLQQRLNFMRVTFDPPETTAHLSNALTSAYLLRLDKMLDLGGAYEHAIIEAFNGKEGDTAMAREWRDEVLREPFALSLELLALSKPTRLDDTGHALLRDAAAGAIEWTPLILNPGVAIDGSSKAVALSGVFLLHNRRHNTVVLYLPEAPNGRVVSQYPDPKSACQALEQMALNTTMLTWLATVPSQATLNGIAAISIRRCCGVSQALSHRVKANHCR
;
A
#
# COMPACT_ATOMS: atom_id res chain seq x y z
N MET A 1 -2.80 -48.85 2.71
CA MET A 1 -2.23 -47.74 1.92
C MET A 1 -2.17 -48.18 0.47
N PRO A 2 -3.11 -47.73 -0.38
CA PRO A 2 -2.88 -47.60 -1.80
C PRO A 2 -2.57 -46.14 -2.15
N ASP A 3 -1.71 -45.98 -3.14
CA ASP A 3 -1.29 -44.70 -3.72
C ASP A 3 -2.50 -43.88 -4.17
N PHE A 4 -2.58 -42.63 -3.69
CA PHE A 4 -3.51 -41.64 -4.22
C PHE A 4 -3.04 -41.25 -5.63
N PHE A 5 -3.85 -41.55 -6.64
CA PHE A 5 -3.61 -41.22 -8.04
C PHE A 5 -3.42 -39.70 -8.21
N GLU A 6 -2.21 -39.28 -8.60
CA GLU A 6 -2.02 -38.08 -9.42
C GLU A 6 -2.67 -38.36 -10.77
N ILE A 7 -3.88 -37.83 -10.97
CA ILE A 7 -4.53 -37.83 -12.27
C ILE A 7 -3.93 -36.67 -13.07
N THR A 8 -2.94 -36.94 -13.91
CA THR A 8 -2.51 -36.03 -14.97
C THR A 8 -3.64 -35.91 -16.00
N PHE A 9 -4.18 -34.71 -16.14
CA PHE A 9 -5.16 -34.39 -17.17
C PHE A 9 -4.50 -34.43 -18.56
N SER A 10 -5.27 -34.80 -19.59
CA SER A 10 -4.84 -34.57 -20.98
C SER A 10 -4.75 -33.05 -21.22
N GLU A 11 -3.66 -32.61 -21.86
CA GLU A 11 -3.46 -31.21 -22.26
C GLU A 11 -4.68 -30.68 -23.04
N PRO A 12 -5.03 -29.40 -22.89
CA PRO A 12 -6.19 -28.81 -23.56
C PRO A 12 -6.07 -28.96 -25.08
N THR A 13 -6.83 -29.90 -25.65
CA THR A 13 -6.95 -30.05 -27.10
C THR A 13 -7.70 -28.85 -27.67
N HIS A 14 -7.04 -28.18 -28.62
CA HIS A 14 -7.49 -27.05 -29.45
C HIS A 14 -7.28 -25.64 -28.89
N LEU A 15 -6.03 -25.31 -28.54
CA LEU A 15 -5.46 -24.02 -28.95
C LEU A 15 -4.80 -24.23 -30.34
N PRO A 16 -4.84 -23.25 -31.27
CA PRO A 16 -4.00 -23.32 -32.47
C PRO A 16 -2.55 -23.61 -32.04
N GLU A 17 -1.85 -24.46 -32.79
CA GLU A 17 -0.50 -25.00 -32.49
C GLU A 17 0.58 -23.95 -32.12
N GLU A 18 0.27 -22.65 -32.21
CA GLU A 18 1.17 -21.53 -31.95
C GLU A 18 1.18 -21.01 -30.49
N LEU A 19 0.24 -21.41 -29.60
CA LEU A 19 0.10 -20.83 -28.25
C LEU A 19 0.70 -21.66 -27.09
N THR A 20 1.54 -22.66 -27.37
CA THR A 20 2.15 -23.47 -26.30
C THR A 20 3.40 -22.80 -25.72
N GLY A 21 3.23 -22.06 -24.62
CA GLY A 21 4.33 -21.50 -23.83
C GLY A 21 4.04 -20.11 -23.23
N PRO A 22 4.92 -19.61 -22.35
CA PRO A 22 4.80 -18.28 -21.77
C PRO A 22 4.69 -17.21 -22.86
N ARG A 23 3.74 -16.29 -22.70
CA ARG A 23 3.58 -15.18 -23.62
C ARG A 23 4.82 -14.26 -23.55
N PRO A 24 5.27 -13.73 -24.69
CA PRO A 24 6.36 -12.77 -24.69
C PRO A 24 6.00 -11.52 -23.88
N GLY A 25 6.92 -11.06 -23.02
CA GLY A 25 6.72 -9.89 -22.16
C GLY A 25 5.88 -10.16 -20.90
N ALA A 26 5.51 -11.43 -20.65
CA ALA A 26 4.69 -11.82 -19.50
C ALA A 26 5.50 -12.11 -18.23
N GLY A 27 6.83 -12.06 -18.24
CA GLY A 27 7.65 -12.38 -17.06
C GLY A 27 7.28 -11.55 -15.82
N ASN A 28 7.15 -10.23 -15.96
CA ASN A 28 6.74 -9.33 -14.88
C ASN A 28 5.35 -9.65 -14.28
N PRO A 29 4.26 -9.73 -15.09
CA PRO A 29 2.95 -10.07 -14.57
C PRO A 29 2.90 -11.49 -14.00
N LEU A 30 3.58 -12.46 -14.60
CA LEU A 30 3.69 -13.83 -14.07
C LEU A 30 4.34 -13.86 -12.69
N HIS A 31 5.43 -13.12 -12.50
CA HIS A 31 6.09 -13.02 -11.20
C HIS A 31 5.17 -12.42 -10.13
N LYS A 32 4.49 -11.32 -10.46
CA LYS A 32 3.54 -10.65 -9.55
C LYS A 32 2.39 -11.59 -9.18
N ALA A 33 1.79 -12.25 -10.17
CA ALA A 33 0.68 -13.17 -9.95
C ALA A 33 1.10 -14.40 -9.14
N SER A 34 2.29 -14.96 -9.39
CA SER A 34 2.81 -16.10 -8.62
C SER A 34 3.10 -15.78 -7.14
N THR A 35 3.61 -14.58 -6.87
CA THR A 35 3.89 -14.12 -5.50
C THR A 35 2.58 -13.89 -4.76
N GLY A 36 1.63 -13.17 -5.38
CA GLY A 36 0.29 -12.98 -4.83
C GLY A 36 -0.43 -14.31 -4.58
N MET A 37 -0.31 -15.26 -5.51
CA MET A 37 -0.90 -16.60 -5.36
C MET A 37 -0.38 -17.32 -4.12
N THR A 38 0.92 -17.26 -3.86
CA THR A 38 1.55 -17.90 -2.69
C THR A 38 1.06 -17.30 -1.38
N GLU A 39 0.96 -15.97 -1.32
CA GLU A 39 0.46 -15.24 -0.15
C GLU A 39 -1.02 -15.56 0.12
N ILE A 40 -1.86 -15.54 -0.93
CA ILE A 40 -3.30 -15.80 -0.83
C ILE A 40 -3.57 -17.25 -0.44
N THR A 41 -2.85 -18.21 -1.03
CA THR A 41 -2.96 -19.63 -0.67
C THR A 41 -2.63 -19.85 0.80
N SER A 42 -1.55 -19.22 1.28
CA SER A 42 -1.16 -19.28 2.69
C SER A 42 -2.21 -18.68 3.62
N ALA A 43 -2.77 -17.52 3.24
CA ALA A 43 -3.81 -16.84 4.02
C ALA A 43 -5.12 -17.64 4.07
N LEU A 44 -5.58 -18.19 2.93
CA LEU A 44 -6.76 -19.06 2.87
C LEU A 44 -6.54 -20.34 3.68
N HIS A 45 -5.37 -20.98 3.56
CA HIS A 45 -5.05 -22.17 4.35
C HIS A 45 -5.07 -21.87 5.85
N ALA A 46 -4.50 -20.73 6.28
CA ALA A 46 -4.56 -20.30 7.67
C ALA A 46 -6.00 -20.05 8.15
N LEU A 47 -6.84 -19.42 7.30
CA LEU A 47 -8.25 -19.16 7.59
C LEU A 47 -9.06 -20.46 7.74
N MET A 48 -8.78 -21.47 6.89
CA MET A 48 -9.44 -22.76 6.96
C MET A 48 -8.98 -23.58 8.17
N THR A 49 -7.67 -23.66 8.41
CA THR A 49 -7.08 -24.42 9.54
C THR A 49 -7.56 -23.91 10.91
N GLN A 50 -7.91 -22.62 11.01
CA GLN A 50 -8.45 -22.02 12.23
C GLN A 50 -9.96 -22.30 12.44
N SER A 51 -10.65 -22.90 11.47
CA SER A 51 -12.06 -23.28 11.62
C SER A 51 -12.21 -24.39 12.67
N PRO A 52 -13.22 -24.34 13.56
CA PRO A 52 -13.43 -25.38 14.56
C PRO A 52 -13.68 -26.72 13.88
N ASN A 53 -12.99 -27.79 14.26
CA ASN A 53 -13.33 -29.13 13.75
C ASN A 53 -14.54 -29.73 14.50
N LEU A 54 -15.11 -30.85 14.01
CA LEU A 54 -16.31 -31.48 14.58
C LEU A 54 -16.12 -31.82 16.07
N GLN A 55 -14.96 -32.36 16.44
CA GLN A 55 -14.63 -32.69 17.82
C GLN A 55 -14.63 -31.44 18.72
N GLN A 56 -14.00 -30.35 18.26
CA GLN A 56 -13.94 -29.06 18.96
C GLN A 56 -15.31 -28.40 19.04
N ALA A 57 -16.13 -28.50 17.99
CA ALA A 57 -17.48 -27.96 17.96
C ALA A 57 -18.39 -28.65 18.98
N ILE A 58 -18.36 -30.00 19.04
CA ILE A 58 -19.10 -30.77 20.05
C ILE A 58 -18.61 -30.41 21.45
N ALA A 59 -17.29 -30.40 21.67
CA ALA A 59 -16.72 -30.08 22.98
C ALA A 59 -17.13 -28.67 23.44
N SER A 60 -17.06 -27.68 22.55
CA SER A 60 -17.42 -26.29 22.84
C SER A 60 -18.90 -26.14 23.17
N ALA A 61 -19.79 -26.79 22.42
CA ALA A 61 -21.23 -26.78 22.67
C ALA A 61 -21.58 -27.37 24.05
N LEU A 62 -20.93 -28.49 24.42
CA LEU A 62 -21.14 -29.14 25.72
C LEU A 62 -20.59 -28.30 26.88
N THR A 63 -19.38 -27.74 26.73
CA THR A 63 -18.76 -26.88 27.74
C THR A 63 -19.58 -25.61 27.97
N GLN A 64 -20.08 -24.98 26.90
CA GLN A 64 -20.92 -23.79 27.00
C GLN A 64 -22.24 -24.09 27.75
N GLN A 65 -22.83 -25.25 27.52
CA GLN A 65 -24.11 -25.60 28.13
C GLN A 65 -24.01 -26.00 29.60
N TRP A 66 -22.97 -26.73 29.99
CA TRP A 66 -22.90 -27.37 31.31
C TRP A 66 -21.71 -26.92 32.17
N ASN A 67 -20.83 -26.05 31.66
CA ASN A 67 -19.63 -25.55 32.35
C ASN A 67 -18.76 -26.69 32.91
N ILE A 68 -18.65 -27.77 32.14
CA ILE A 68 -17.82 -28.95 32.41
C ILE A 68 -16.94 -29.22 31.19
N ASP A 69 -15.78 -29.82 31.41
CA ASP A 69 -14.92 -30.29 30.31
C ASP A 69 -15.40 -31.70 29.89
N PRO A 70 -16.04 -31.85 28.72
CA PRO A 70 -16.64 -33.11 28.27
C PRO A 70 -15.60 -34.18 27.91
N ARG A 71 -14.30 -33.85 27.91
CA ARG A 71 -13.20 -34.80 27.65
C ARG A 71 -12.80 -35.57 28.90
N VAL A 72 -13.03 -35.00 30.08
CA VAL A 72 -12.59 -35.57 31.38
C VAL A 72 -13.75 -36.06 32.23
N CYS A 73 -14.99 -35.86 31.80
CA CYS A 73 -16.19 -36.38 32.45
C CYS A 73 -17.07 -37.15 31.45
N GLY A 74 -17.90 -38.05 31.97
CA GLY A 74 -18.59 -39.02 31.12
C GLY A 74 -19.42 -40.02 31.90
N ILE A 75 -19.66 -41.17 31.28
CA ILE A 75 -20.34 -42.31 31.87
C ILE A 75 -19.41 -43.52 31.94
N GLN A 76 -19.57 -44.33 32.98
CA GLN A 76 -18.79 -45.55 33.19
C GLN A 76 -19.67 -46.75 33.51
N ARG A 77 -19.26 -47.93 33.02
CA ARG A 77 -19.88 -49.24 33.28
C ARG A 77 -18.82 -50.34 33.21
N ASP A 78 -18.78 -51.21 34.23
CA ASP A 78 -17.92 -52.41 34.27
C ASP A 78 -16.44 -52.15 33.90
N GLY A 79 -15.90 -51.01 34.35
CA GLY A 79 -14.51 -50.60 34.08
C GLY A 79 -14.27 -49.89 32.74
N THR A 80 -15.28 -49.79 31.88
CA THR A 80 -15.24 -49.00 30.64
C THR A 80 -15.70 -47.57 30.92
N GLN A 81 -14.95 -46.57 30.43
CA GLN A 81 -15.29 -45.15 30.52
C GLN A 81 -15.55 -44.60 29.13
N VAL A 82 -16.65 -43.85 28.99
CA VAL A 82 -16.99 -43.13 27.75
C VAL A 82 -17.15 -41.67 28.12
N SER A 83 -16.37 -40.81 27.48
CA SER A 83 -16.43 -39.37 27.69
C SER A 83 -17.79 -38.81 27.24
N LEU A 84 -18.24 -37.68 27.80
CA LEU A 84 -19.43 -36.99 27.30
C LEU A 84 -19.25 -36.57 25.85
N LEU A 85 -18.02 -36.24 25.44
CA LEU A 85 -17.68 -35.95 24.05
C LEU A 85 -17.99 -37.13 23.11
N GLU A 86 -17.49 -38.32 23.41
CA GLU A 86 -17.77 -39.52 22.60
C GLU A 86 -19.23 -39.91 22.66
N MET A 87 -19.84 -39.92 23.85
CA MET A 87 -21.27 -40.22 24.00
C MET A 87 -22.13 -39.29 23.13
N SER A 88 -21.80 -37.99 23.12
CA SER A 88 -22.45 -37.02 22.25
C SER A 88 -22.19 -37.28 20.77
N ALA A 89 -20.98 -37.69 20.39
CA ALA A 89 -20.65 -38.03 19.01
C ALA A 89 -21.51 -39.20 18.50
N TYR A 90 -21.66 -40.27 19.30
CA TYR A 90 -22.58 -41.37 18.97
C TYR A 90 -24.03 -40.89 18.80
N LEU A 91 -24.52 -40.02 19.70
CA LEU A 91 -25.90 -39.53 19.62
C LEU A 91 -26.14 -38.58 18.45
N ILE A 92 -25.12 -37.83 18.02
CA ILE A 92 -25.16 -36.99 16.82
C ILE A 92 -25.15 -37.86 15.55
N ALA A 93 -24.30 -38.90 15.51
CA ALA A 93 -24.18 -39.80 14.38
C ALA A 93 -25.49 -40.51 14.03
N SER A 94 -26.17 -41.08 15.03
CA SER A 94 -27.48 -41.68 14.82
C SER A 94 -28.27 -41.80 16.14
N PRO A 95 -29.57 -41.46 16.15
CA PRO A 95 -30.42 -41.66 17.32
C PRO A 95 -30.46 -43.11 17.82
N VAL A 96 -30.20 -44.08 16.93
CA VAL A 96 -30.19 -45.53 17.24
C VAL A 96 -29.14 -45.88 18.28
N PHE A 97 -28.03 -45.13 18.34
CA PHE A 97 -26.96 -45.37 19.32
C PHE A 97 -27.36 -45.06 20.77
N SER A 98 -28.50 -44.40 21.01
CA SER A 98 -29.08 -44.20 22.34
C SER A 98 -29.21 -45.50 23.14
N ASN A 99 -29.49 -46.61 22.46
CA ASN A 99 -29.63 -47.93 23.09
C ASN A 99 -28.32 -48.44 23.73
N ARG A 100 -27.15 -47.98 23.26
CA ARG A 100 -25.85 -48.36 23.82
C ARG A 100 -25.63 -47.82 25.24
N PHE A 101 -26.36 -46.76 25.61
CA PHE A 101 -26.18 -46.02 26.87
C PHE A 101 -27.36 -46.12 27.84
N ALA A 102 -28.38 -46.91 27.52
CA ALA A 102 -29.63 -46.96 28.29
C ALA A 102 -29.47 -47.57 29.70
N ASP A 103 -28.70 -48.66 29.83
CA ASP A 103 -28.66 -49.47 31.06
C ASP A 103 -27.24 -49.66 31.63
N GLY A 104 -27.12 -49.55 32.97
CA GLY A 104 -25.91 -49.88 33.74
C GLY A 104 -24.84 -48.79 33.80
N TRP A 105 -25.09 -47.61 33.26
CA TRP A 105 -24.12 -46.51 33.18
C TRP A 105 -24.25 -45.49 34.33
N THR A 106 -23.13 -45.12 34.95
CA THR A 106 -23.05 -44.11 36.04
C THR A 106 -22.12 -42.96 35.65
N THR A 107 -22.38 -41.75 36.12
CA THR A 107 -21.55 -40.57 35.79
C THR A 107 -20.20 -40.58 36.51
N TYR A 108 -19.12 -40.17 35.82
CA TYR A 108 -17.78 -39.94 36.41
C TYR A 108 -17.21 -38.58 36.02
N GLY A 109 -16.16 -38.13 36.72
CA GLY A 109 -15.38 -36.94 36.36
C GLY A 109 -16.02 -35.59 36.71
N VAL A 110 -17.15 -35.59 37.43
CA VAL A 110 -17.84 -34.37 37.89
C VAL A 110 -17.65 -34.17 39.40
N LYS A 111 -17.54 -32.91 39.87
CA LYS A 111 -17.38 -32.58 41.30
C LYS A 111 -18.51 -33.19 42.15
N GLN A 112 -18.14 -33.79 43.30
CA GLN A 112 -19.11 -34.33 44.26
C GLN A 112 -20.06 -33.22 44.74
N GLY A 113 -21.37 -33.43 44.58
CA GLY A 113 -22.43 -32.46 44.92
C GLY A 113 -22.98 -31.65 43.75
N ALA A 114 -22.38 -31.72 42.55
CA ALA A 114 -22.98 -31.13 41.34
C ALA A 114 -24.23 -31.90 40.91
N SER A 115 -25.25 -31.21 40.39
CA SER A 115 -26.50 -31.84 39.91
C SER A 115 -26.27 -32.89 38.81
N ALA A 116 -25.17 -32.77 38.08
CA ALA A 116 -24.76 -33.73 37.05
C ALA A 116 -24.21 -35.05 37.61
N ALA A 117 -23.74 -35.10 38.87
CA ALA A 117 -23.17 -36.31 39.47
C ALA A 117 -24.22 -37.40 39.78
N SER A 118 -25.51 -37.03 39.88
CA SER A 118 -26.61 -37.98 40.12
C SER A 118 -27.23 -38.55 38.84
N LEU A 119 -26.76 -38.13 37.66
CA LEU A 119 -27.31 -38.57 36.38
C LEU A 119 -26.78 -39.97 36.02
N ASN A 120 -27.64 -40.78 35.40
CA ASN A 120 -27.24 -42.05 34.76
C ASN A 120 -27.13 -41.89 33.23
N GLY A 121 -26.76 -42.97 32.53
CA GLY A 121 -26.64 -42.95 31.06
C GLY A 121 -27.92 -42.50 30.34
N ALA A 122 -29.09 -43.02 30.73
CA ALA A 122 -30.37 -42.63 30.14
C ALA A 122 -30.73 -41.14 30.39
N ASP A 123 -30.34 -40.58 31.55
CA ASP A 123 -30.50 -39.16 31.85
C ASP A 123 -29.63 -38.28 30.94
N TRP A 124 -28.39 -38.71 30.69
CA TRP A 124 -27.48 -38.03 29.77
C TRP A 124 -27.97 -38.11 28.32
N VAL A 125 -28.46 -39.26 27.85
CA VAL A 125 -29.06 -39.39 26.51
C VAL A 125 -30.21 -38.38 26.35
N ARG A 126 -31.13 -38.30 27.32
CA ARG A 126 -32.25 -37.34 27.27
C ARG A 126 -31.76 -35.90 27.24
N LYS A 127 -30.78 -35.56 28.08
CA LYS A 127 -30.22 -34.19 28.16
C LYS A 127 -29.48 -33.81 26.88
N ILE A 128 -28.68 -34.70 26.33
CA ILE A 128 -27.91 -34.48 25.09
C ILE A 128 -28.86 -34.33 23.89
N ASN A 129 -29.83 -35.23 23.72
CA ASN A 129 -30.79 -35.15 22.62
C ASN A 129 -31.63 -33.86 22.68
N ALA A 130 -31.94 -33.36 23.89
CA ALA A 130 -32.64 -32.09 24.07
C ALA A 130 -31.82 -30.85 23.62
N LEU A 131 -30.49 -30.96 23.52
CA LEU A 131 -29.65 -29.87 23.01
C LEU A 131 -29.72 -29.71 21.50
N ASN A 132 -30.15 -30.75 20.77
CA ASN A 132 -30.08 -30.80 19.32
C ASN A 132 -28.65 -30.46 18.84
N LEU A 133 -27.68 -31.26 19.28
CA LEU A 133 -26.26 -30.99 19.09
C LEU A 133 -25.86 -30.81 17.63
N GLY A 134 -26.52 -31.47 16.67
CA GLY A 134 -26.29 -31.22 15.24
C GLY A 134 -26.50 -29.74 14.88
N ARG A 135 -27.61 -29.14 15.35
CA ARG A 135 -27.85 -27.70 15.19
C ARG A 135 -26.83 -26.84 15.95
N SER A 136 -26.39 -27.26 17.14
CA SER A 136 -25.38 -26.53 17.90
C SER A 136 -24.01 -26.54 17.20
N VAL A 137 -23.62 -27.65 16.58
CA VAL A 137 -22.39 -27.78 15.79
C VAL A 137 -22.47 -26.85 14.56
N ALA A 138 -23.56 -26.90 13.79
CA ALA A 138 -23.81 -25.96 12.68
C ALA A 138 -23.71 -24.49 13.13
N GLN A 139 -24.23 -24.19 14.33
CA GLN A 139 -24.17 -22.84 14.91
C GLN A 139 -22.73 -22.42 15.29
N VAL A 140 -21.89 -23.34 15.78
CA VAL A 140 -20.48 -23.04 16.07
C VAL A 140 -19.74 -22.67 14.78
N TYR A 141 -19.93 -23.44 13.70
CA TYR A 141 -19.37 -23.14 12.39
C TYR A 141 -19.86 -21.80 11.82
N SER A 142 -21.17 -21.56 11.82
CA SER A 142 -21.73 -20.30 11.31
C SER A 142 -21.24 -19.09 12.12
N THR A 143 -21.09 -19.25 13.44
CA THR A 143 -20.56 -18.20 14.32
C THR A 143 -19.09 -17.91 14.03
N TYR A 144 -18.26 -18.93 13.76
CA TYR A 144 -16.86 -18.74 13.38
C TYR A 144 -16.73 -17.86 12.13
N TRP A 145 -17.48 -18.18 11.08
CA TRP A 145 -17.46 -17.48 9.80
C TRP A 145 -18.07 -16.08 9.87
N ALA A 146 -19.06 -15.88 10.75
CA ALA A 146 -19.69 -14.59 10.99
C ALA A 146 -18.88 -13.67 11.91
N GLN A 147 -17.95 -14.20 12.71
CA GLN A 147 -17.09 -13.40 13.56
C GLN A 147 -16.03 -12.64 12.76
N ARG A 148 -15.55 -11.52 13.33
CA ARG A 148 -14.50 -10.69 12.76
C ARG A 148 -13.20 -11.48 12.56
N MET A 149 -12.57 -11.28 11.41
CA MET A 149 -11.21 -11.75 11.19
C MET A 149 -10.22 -10.85 11.97
N PRO A 150 -9.35 -11.41 12.84
CA PRO A 150 -8.32 -10.63 13.54
C PRO A 150 -7.48 -9.79 12.56
N GLY A 151 -7.18 -8.54 12.89
CA GLY A 151 -6.49 -7.62 11.98
C GLY A 151 -7.30 -7.07 10.80
N HIS A 152 -8.58 -7.45 10.64
CA HIS A 152 -9.46 -6.95 9.57
C HIS A 152 -10.80 -6.40 10.08
N ALA A 153 -11.41 -5.49 9.31
CA ALA A 153 -12.69 -4.83 9.61
C ALA A 153 -13.93 -5.70 9.31
N GLN A 154 -13.73 -6.85 8.66
CA GLN A 154 -14.79 -7.68 8.11
C GLN A 154 -14.83 -9.07 8.75
N ALA A 155 -15.96 -9.76 8.57
CA ALA A 155 -16.13 -11.13 9.00
C ALA A 155 -15.18 -12.07 8.25
N ARG A 156 -14.84 -13.21 8.86
CA ARG A 156 -14.01 -14.26 8.25
C ARG A 156 -14.52 -14.72 6.89
N LEU A 157 -15.84 -14.82 6.72
CA LEU A 157 -16.44 -15.19 5.43
C LEU A 157 -16.17 -14.15 4.33
N ALA A 158 -16.37 -12.86 4.63
CA ALA A 158 -16.10 -11.78 3.68
C ALA A 158 -14.60 -11.64 3.38
N HIS A 159 -13.73 -11.91 4.35
CA HIS A 159 -12.30 -11.98 4.12
C HIS A 159 -11.91 -13.15 3.22
N GLY A 160 -12.45 -14.34 3.46
CA GLY A 160 -12.25 -15.49 2.58
C GLY A 160 -12.77 -15.23 1.16
N GLU A 161 -13.91 -14.55 1.02
CA GLU A 161 -14.47 -14.15 -0.28
C GLU A 161 -13.50 -13.28 -1.06
N HIS A 162 -12.94 -12.25 -0.41
CA HIS A 162 -11.94 -11.38 -1.02
C HIS A 162 -10.68 -12.14 -1.43
N LEU A 163 -10.16 -13.03 -0.57
CA LEU A 163 -8.99 -13.85 -0.88
C LEU A 163 -9.26 -14.78 -2.07
N LEU A 164 -10.44 -15.41 -2.14
CA LEU A 164 -10.79 -16.30 -3.24
C LEU A 164 -11.02 -15.55 -4.56
N GLN A 165 -11.51 -14.30 -4.49
CA GLN A 165 -11.57 -13.41 -5.65
C GLN A 165 -10.18 -13.04 -6.15
N GLN A 166 -9.25 -12.68 -5.26
CA GLN A 166 -7.86 -12.39 -5.64
C GLN A 166 -7.16 -13.65 -6.19
N HIS A 167 -7.44 -14.82 -5.61
CA HIS A 167 -6.96 -16.11 -6.12
C HIS A 167 -7.42 -16.33 -7.57
N PHE A 168 -8.70 -16.09 -7.87
CA PHE A 168 -9.23 -16.18 -9.23
C PHE A 168 -8.54 -15.19 -10.19
N THR A 169 -8.38 -13.93 -9.79
CA THR A 169 -7.69 -12.91 -10.59
C THR A 169 -6.26 -13.33 -10.92
N HIS A 170 -5.46 -13.74 -9.94
CA HIS A 170 -4.09 -14.19 -10.20
C HIS A 170 -4.03 -15.49 -11.00
N SER A 171 -5.03 -16.39 -10.85
CA SER A 171 -5.11 -17.61 -11.65
C SER A 171 -5.33 -17.29 -13.12
N ILE A 172 -6.16 -16.29 -13.42
CA ILE A 172 -6.39 -15.78 -14.77
C ILE A 172 -5.13 -15.09 -15.33
N GLU A 173 -4.46 -14.25 -14.53
CA GLU A 173 -3.21 -13.61 -14.94
C GLU A 173 -2.12 -14.66 -15.26
N LEU A 174 -1.99 -15.70 -14.43
CA LEU A 174 -1.09 -16.82 -14.68
C LEU A 174 -1.47 -17.59 -15.93
N ALA A 175 -2.73 -18.00 -16.09
CA ALA A 175 -3.19 -18.74 -17.26
C ALA A 175 -2.95 -17.95 -18.55
N TYR A 176 -3.22 -16.64 -18.56
CA TYR A 176 -2.98 -15.79 -19.72
C TYR A 176 -1.48 -15.66 -20.00
N GLY A 177 -0.68 -15.34 -18.99
CA GLY A 177 0.77 -15.19 -19.13
C GLY A 177 1.48 -16.48 -19.53
N LEU A 178 0.95 -17.65 -19.17
CA LEU A 178 1.47 -18.97 -19.55
C LEU A 178 0.95 -19.47 -20.92
N GLY A 179 0.16 -18.67 -21.62
CA GLY A 179 -0.40 -19.05 -22.93
C GLY A 179 -1.56 -20.06 -22.87
N GLN A 180 -2.08 -20.36 -21.67
CA GLN A 180 -3.15 -21.35 -21.47
C GLN A 180 -4.53 -20.81 -21.89
N ILE A 181 -4.71 -19.49 -21.90
CA ILE A 181 -5.92 -18.82 -22.36
C ILE A 181 -5.57 -17.66 -23.31
N ASP A 182 -6.55 -17.28 -24.13
CA ASP A 182 -6.44 -16.13 -25.03
C ASP A 182 -6.79 -14.80 -24.35
N GLU A 183 -6.61 -13.68 -25.06
CA GLU A 183 -6.89 -12.34 -24.54
C GLU A 183 -8.39 -12.13 -24.27
N HIS A 184 -9.26 -12.73 -25.08
CA HIS A 184 -10.71 -12.64 -24.89
C HIS A 184 -11.15 -13.33 -23.60
N ALA A 185 -10.70 -14.56 -23.36
CA ALA A 185 -10.94 -15.29 -22.12
C ALA A 185 -10.33 -14.57 -20.92
N TRP A 186 -9.14 -13.99 -21.05
CA TRP A 186 -8.52 -13.17 -20.00
C TRP A 186 -9.39 -11.97 -19.63
N GLN A 187 -9.87 -11.20 -20.61
CA GLN A 187 -10.77 -10.06 -20.38
C GLN A 187 -12.14 -10.47 -19.83
N GLN A 188 -12.72 -11.56 -20.34
CA GLN A 188 -13.97 -12.13 -19.82
C GLN A 188 -13.84 -12.50 -18.35
N GLY A 189 -12.72 -13.13 -17.96
CA GLY A 189 -12.43 -13.49 -16.58
C GLY A 189 -12.28 -12.26 -15.67
N LEU A 190 -11.51 -11.25 -16.09
CA LEU A 190 -11.30 -10.03 -15.29
C LEU A 190 -12.58 -9.20 -15.10
N THR A 191 -13.49 -9.24 -16.07
CA THR A 191 -14.75 -8.47 -16.07
C THR A 191 -15.97 -9.34 -15.76
N ALA A 192 -15.77 -10.56 -15.26
CA ALA A 192 -16.81 -11.55 -15.02
C ALA A 192 -17.90 -11.04 -14.07
N SER A 193 -19.12 -10.89 -14.60
CA SER A 193 -20.30 -10.49 -13.84
C SER A 193 -21.39 -11.55 -13.80
N THR A 194 -21.37 -12.50 -14.73
CA THR A 194 -22.33 -13.60 -14.85
C THR A 194 -21.69 -14.93 -14.47
N TRP A 195 -22.07 -15.41 -13.28
CA TRP A 195 -21.55 -16.65 -12.72
C TRP A 195 -22.61 -17.74 -12.71
N ALA A 196 -22.17 -18.98 -12.77
CA ALA A 196 -23.03 -20.16 -12.67
C ALA A 196 -22.37 -21.26 -11.85
N THR A 197 -23.19 -22.20 -11.40
CA THR A 197 -22.73 -23.43 -10.76
C THR A 197 -23.38 -24.64 -11.42
N ILE A 198 -22.91 -25.82 -11.03
CA ILE A 198 -23.16 -27.09 -11.73
C ILE A 198 -23.81 -28.06 -10.75
N TYR A 199 -24.94 -28.63 -11.14
CA TYR A 199 -25.69 -29.60 -10.36
C TYR A 199 -25.82 -30.92 -11.12
N TRP A 200 -25.81 -32.01 -10.36
CA TRP A 200 -26.34 -33.30 -10.77
C TRP A 200 -27.79 -33.40 -10.29
N GLU A 201 -28.74 -33.45 -11.23
CA GLU A 201 -30.15 -33.63 -10.90
C GLU A 201 -30.50 -35.12 -10.94
N HIS A 202 -31.02 -35.64 -9.84
CA HIS A 202 -31.52 -37.00 -9.74
C HIS A 202 -33.02 -37.09 -9.99
N ALA A 203 -33.48 -38.29 -10.34
CA ALA A 203 -34.88 -38.58 -10.62
C ALA A 203 -35.82 -38.31 -9.43
N ASN A 204 -35.41 -38.73 -8.23
CA ASN A 204 -36.24 -38.81 -7.03
C ASN A 204 -35.55 -38.26 -5.76
N SER A 205 -34.39 -37.62 -5.90
CA SER A 205 -33.60 -37.06 -4.78
C SER A 205 -33.23 -35.60 -5.06
N PRO A 206 -32.86 -34.82 -4.01
CA PRO A 206 -32.36 -33.46 -4.18
C PRO A 206 -31.14 -33.42 -5.13
N ARG A 207 -30.95 -32.28 -5.79
CA ARG A 207 -29.79 -32.05 -6.66
C ARG A 207 -28.50 -32.06 -5.85
N GLU A 208 -27.44 -32.66 -6.40
CA GLU A 208 -26.10 -32.63 -5.81
C GLU A 208 -25.25 -31.56 -6.50
N LEU A 209 -24.58 -30.72 -5.72
CA LEU A 209 -23.74 -29.64 -6.23
C LEU A 209 -22.33 -30.15 -6.55
N ALA A 210 -21.73 -29.66 -7.64
CA ALA A 210 -20.33 -29.94 -7.96
C ALA A 210 -19.40 -29.28 -6.93
N GLN A 211 -18.44 -30.05 -6.40
CA GLN A 211 -17.54 -29.56 -5.36
C GLN A 211 -16.64 -28.42 -5.87
N ALA A 212 -16.61 -27.32 -5.11
CA ALA A 212 -15.71 -26.17 -5.28
C ALA A 212 -15.54 -25.70 -6.74
N THR A 213 -16.62 -25.72 -7.53
CA THR A 213 -16.56 -25.45 -8.97
C THR A 213 -17.46 -24.27 -9.34
N LEU A 214 -16.88 -23.29 -10.04
CA LEU A 214 -17.60 -22.12 -10.53
C LEU A 214 -17.44 -21.99 -12.05
N LEU A 215 -18.48 -21.48 -12.70
CA LEU A 215 -18.48 -21.16 -14.12
C LEU A 215 -18.66 -19.67 -14.33
N VAL A 216 -17.87 -19.09 -15.25
CA VAL A 216 -18.16 -17.80 -15.85
C VAL A 216 -18.93 -18.07 -17.14
N GLN A 217 -20.11 -17.47 -17.24
CA GLN A 217 -20.95 -17.60 -18.42
C GLN A 217 -20.42 -16.68 -19.55
N PRO A 218 -20.60 -17.07 -20.82
CA PRO A 218 -20.32 -16.20 -21.96
C PRO A 218 -21.17 -14.93 -21.93
N GLN A 219 -20.60 -13.82 -22.42
CA GLN A 219 -21.35 -12.60 -22.73
C GLN A 219 -22.10 -12.77 -24.06
N ALA A 220 -23.15 -11.97 -24.32
CA ALA A 220 -24.08 -12.16 -25.44
C ALA A 220 -23.45 -12.19 -26.86
N GLU A 221 -22.19 -11.76 -27.01
CA GLU A 221 -21.43 -11.73 -28.27
C GLU A 221 -20.38 -12.86 -28.38
N GLN A 222 -20.25 -13.72 -27.38
CA GLN A 222 -19.22 -14.76 -27.27
C GLN A 222 -19.82 -16.12 -26.87
N ASP A 223 -19.15 -17.22 -27.20
CA ASP A 223 -19.58 -18.59 -26.82
C ASP A 223 -18.65 -19.25 -25.79
N VAL A 224 -17.58 -18.58 -25.36
CA VAL A 224 -16.56 -19.16 -24.46
C VAL A 224 -17.06 -19.27 -23.02
N TRP A 225 -17.01 -20.50 -22.49
CA TRP A 225 -17.25 -20.79 -21.08
C TRP A 225 -15.92 -20.91 -20.34
N MET A 226 -15.85 -20.39 -19.12
CA MET A 226 -14.68 -20.56 -18.25
C MET A 226 -15.06 -21.32 -16.99
N LEU A 227 -14.29 -22.34 -16.66
CA LEU A 227 -14.39 -23.14 -15.45
C LEU A 227 -13.27 -22.74 -14.49
N TYR A 228 -13.65 -22.41 -13.27
CA TYR A 228 -12.75 -22.11 -12.17
C TYR A 228 -12.87 -23.19 -11.11
N ARG A 229 -11.74 -23.88 -10.87
CA ARG A 229 -11.60 -24.93 -9.86
C ARG A 229 -10.35 -24.65 -9.03
N PRO A 230 -10.46 -23.91 -7.93
CA PRO A 230 -9.31 -23.45 -7.17
C PRO A 230 -8.51 -24.62 -6.55
N GLY A 231 -9.14 -25.78 -6.31
CA GLY A 231 -8.47 -26.98 -5.78
C GLY A 231 -7.62 -27.78 -6.77
N ASP A 232 -7.63 -27.44 -8.05
CA ASP A 232 -6.94 -28.19 -9.10
C ASP A 232 -5.59 -27.55 -9.46
N THR A 233 -4.62 -28.33 -9.93
CA THR A 233 -3.35 -27.80 -10.46
C THR A 233 -3.55 -26.92 -11.69
N THR A 234 -4.57 -27.21 -12.49
CA THR A 234 -5.05 -26.35 -13.59
C THR A 234 -6.32 -25.64 -13.15
N VAL A 235 -6.14 -24.49 -12.50
CA VAL A 235 -7.22 -23.74 -11.84
C VAL A 235 -8.27 -23.18 -12.83
N ILE A 236 -7.83 -22.74 -14.01
CA ILE A 236 -8.67 -22.13 -15.04
C ILE A 236 -8.69 -23.02 -16.28
N ARG A 237 -9.88 -23.29 -16.80
CA ARG A 237 -10.07 -23.96 -18.09
C ARG A 237 -11.11 -23.21 -18.90
N THR A 238 -10.92 -23.16 -20.21
CA THR A 238 -11.87 -22.55 -21.14
C THR A 238 -12.43 -23.59 -22.09
N PHE A 239 -13.68 -23.36 -22.51
CA PHE A 239 -14.41 -24.23 -23.42
C PHE A 239 -15.05 -23.38 -24.51
N PRO A 240 -14.91 -23.75 -25.79
CA PRO A 240 -15.37 -22.93 -26.91
C PRO A 240 -16.90 -22.87 -26.99
N ASP A 241 -17.59 -23.90 -26.50
CA ASP A 241 -19.04 -23.99 -26.50
C ASP A 241 -19.56 -24.83 -25.34
N ARG A 242 -20.89 -24.84 -25.21
CA ARG A 242 -21.59 -25.56 -24.15
C ARG A 242 -21.48 -27.08 -24.27
N ALA A 243 -21.45 -27.63 -25.48
CA ALA A 243 -21.41 -29.08 -25.69
C ALA A 243 -20.08 -29.67 -25.23
N THR A 244 -18.98 -28.96 -25.49
CA THR A 244 -17.63 -29.31 -25.07
C THR A 244 -17.50 -29.25 -23.55
N LEU A 245 -18.06 -28.20 -22.93
CA LEU A 245 -18.13 -28.11 -21.47
C LEU A 245 -18.90 -29.29 -20.86
N ASP A 246 -20.10 -29.60 -21.36
CA ASP A 246 -20.93 -30.69 -20.81
C ASP A 246 -20.22 -32.04 -20.94
N SER A 247 -19.52 -32.30 -22.06
CA SER A 247 -18.73 -33.51 -22.28
C SER A 247 -17.59 -33.64 -21.25
N GLU A 248 -16.87 -32.56 -20.98
CA GLU A 248 -15.77 -32.57 -20.00
C GLU A 248 -16.29 -32.76 -18.57
N LEU A 249 -17.38 -32.10 -18.21
CA LEU A 249 -18.01 -32.26 -16.88
C LEU A 249 -18.48 -33.70 -16.65
N LEU A 250 -19.00 -34.37 -17.69
CA LEU A 250 -19.36 -35.78 -17.63
C LEU A 250 -18.14 -36.69 -17.49
N ALA A 251 -17.03 -36.38 -18.18
CA ALA A 251 -15.78 -37.12 -18.03
C ALA A 251 -15.21 -37.01 -16.61
N GLN A 252 -15.42 -35.87 -15.94
CA GLN A 252 -14.99 -35.59 -14.58
C GLN A 252 -16.05 -35.89 -13.50
N ARG A 253 -17.11 -36.64 -13.82
CA ARG A 253 -18.25 -36.88 -12.92
C ARG A 253 -17.82 -37.31 -11.52
N TYR A 254 -16.92 -38.28 -11.40
CA TYR A 254 -16.47 -38.78 -10.08
C TYR A 254 -15.68 -37.76 -9.28
N THR A 255 -14.95 -36.88 -9.97
CA THR A 255 -14.15 -35.82 -9.33
C THR A 255 -15.04 -34.68 -8.85
N LEU A 256 -16.07 -34.33 -9.63
CA LEU A 256 -17.00 -33.25 -9.30
C LEU A 256 -18.05 -33.67 -8.26
N TRP A 257 -18.45 -34.94 -8.26
CA TRP A 257 -19.44 -35.53 -7.35
C TRP A 257 -18.97 -36.90 -6.84
N PRO A 258 -18.07 -36.93 -5.84
CA PRO A 258 -17.54 -38.20 -5.31
C PRO A 258 -18.58 -39.07 -4.59
N GLY A 259 -19.76 -38.53 -4.27
CA GLY A 259 -20.89 -39.27 -3.70
C GLY A 259 -21.67 -40.11 -4.72
N LEU A 260 -21.46 -39.91 -6.03
CA LEU A 260 -22.18 -40.64 -7.07
C LEU A 260 -21.61 -42.06 -7.27
N PRO A 261 -22.46 -43.07 -7.52
CA PRO A 261 -22.01 -44.45 -7.74
C PRO A 261 -21.11 -44.60 -8.97
N GLU A 262 -20.10 -45.49 -8.85
CA GLU A 262 -19.08 -45.76 -9.89
C GLU A 262 -19.66 -46.26 -11.23
N THR A 263 -20.83 -46.88 -11.23
CA THR A 263 -21.51 -47.27 -12.45
C THR A 263 -22.85 -46.56 -12.53
N PRO A 264 -23.17 -45.84 -13.63
CA PRO A 264 -24.51 -45.35 -13.81
C PRO A 264 -25.47 -46.54 -13.78
N GLU A 265 -26.46 -46.52 -12.88
CA GLU A 265 -27.54 -47.51 -12.94
C GLU A 265 -28.25 -47.36 -14.29
N ASN A 266 -28.61 -48.48 -14.92
CA ASN A 266 -29.21 -48.55 -16.27
C ASN A 266 -30.54 -47.76 -16.44
N ASP A 267 -31.02 -47.07 -15.41
CA ASP A 267 -32.23 -46.24 -15.43
C ASP A 267 -31.92 -44.80 -15.91
N HIS A 268 -31.29 -44.72 -17.09
CA HIS A 268 -30.70 -43.52 -17.70
C HIS A 268 -31.68 -42.41 -18.16
N GLN A 269 -32.95 -42.43 -17.78
CA GLN A 269 -33.91 -41.43 -18.29
C GLN A 269 -34.18 -40.24 -17.36
N ALA A 270 -33.63 -40.21 -16.14
CA ALA A 270 -34.02 -39.19 -15.17
C ALA A 270 -32.86 -38.51 -14.40
N GLU A 271 -31.59 -38.83 -14.69
CA GLU A 271 -30.45 -38.09 -14.16
C GLU A 271 -29.85 -37.16 -15.23
N ARG A 272 -29.58 -35.88 -14.89
CA ARG A 272 -28.99 -34.93 -15.85
C ARG A 272 -28.10 -33.88 -15.21
N LEU A 273 -27.12 -33.43 -15.98
CA LEU A 273 -26.29 -32.26 -15.70
C LEU A 273 -27.13 -30.97 -15.84
N VAL A 274 -27.09 -30.09 -14.84
CA VAL A 274 -27.81 -28.81 -14.85
C VAL A 274 -26.86 -27.68 -14.46
N ILE A 275 -26.70 -26.69 -15.33
CA ILE A 275 -25.96 -25.46 -15.02
C ILE A 275 -26.98 -24.37 -14.68
N SER A 276 -26.85 -23.77 -13.50
CA SER A 276 -27.77 -22.74 -13.02
C SER A 276 -27.02 -21.45 -12.72
N PRO A 277 -27.54 -20.28 -13.12
CA PRO A 277 -26.92 -18.99 -12.82
C PRO A 277 -26.93 -18.73 -11.31
N LEU A 278 -25.88 -18.09 -10.82
CA LEU A 278 -25.76 -17.65 -9.43
C LEU A 278 -26.34 -16.23 -9.30
N HIS A 279 -27.21 -16.05 -8.32
CA HIS A 279 -27.81 -14.74 -7.98
C HIS A 279 -27.13 -14.05 -6.79
N GLU A 280 -26.23 -14.76 -6.10
CA GLU A 280 -25.37 -14.22 -5.05
C GLU A 280 -23.91 -14.16 -5.52
N ASN A 281 -23.03 -13.58 -4.71
CA ASN A 281 -21.60 -13.55 -5.00
C ASN A 281 -21.04 -14.99 -5.13
N ALA A 282 -20.37 -15.27 -6.24
CA ALA A 282 -19.89 -16.62 -6.57
C ALA A 282 -18.84 -17.17 -5.59
N PHE A 283 -17.94 -16.32 -5.10
CA PHE A 283 -16.91 -16.70 -4.14
C PHE A 283 -17.50 -16.94 -2.74
N SER A 284 -18.47 -16.11 -2.35
CA SER A 284 -19.25 -16.32 -1.13
C SER A 284 -20.01 -17.66 -1.17
N PHE A 285 -20.64 -17.95 -2.32
CA PHE A 285 -21.32 -19.22 -2.57
C PHE A 285 -20.34 -20.39 -2.42
N ALA A 286 -19.18 -20.35 -3.09
CA ALA A 286 -18.18 -21.43 -3.00
C ALA A 286 -17.73 -21.73 -1.57
N LEU A 287 -17.49 -20.70 -0.75
CA LEU A 287 -17.10 -20.87 0.66
C LEU A 287 -18.24 -21.43 1.52
N LYS A 288 -19.46 -20.94 1.35
CA LYS A 288 -20.64 -21.46 2.08
C LYS A 288 -20.91 -22.91 1.74
N GLN A 289 -20.85 -23.27 0.46
CA GLN A 289 -21.07 -24.64 -0.01
C GLN A 289 -20.03 -25.58 0.58
N ARG A 290 -18.75 -25.19 0.54
CA ARG A 290 -17.70 -25.97 1.20
C ARG A 290 -17.97 -26.17 2.70
N ALA A 291 -18.42 -25.14 3.42
CA ALA A 291 -18.75 -25.28 4.83
C ALA A 291 -19.90 -26.28 5.07
N LEU A 292 -20.89 -26.31 4.17
CA LEU A 292 -21.99 -27.29 4.21
C LEU A 292 -21.51 -28.71 3.86
N ASP A 293 -20.67 -28.85 2.84
CA ASP A 293 -20.08 -30.14 2.44
C ASP A 293 -19.24 -30.73 3.58
N HIS A 294 -18.45 -29.88 4.26
CA HIS A 294 -17.66 -30.29 5.41
C HIS A 294 -18.55 -30.83 6.53
N GLU A 295 -19.64 -30.12 6.88
CA GLU A 295 -20.58 -30.57 7.91
C GLU A 295 -21.24 -31.91 7.53
N HIS A 296 -21.71 -32.05 6.28
CA HIS A 296 -22.39 -33.25 5.82
C HIS A 296 -21.47 -34.49 5.83
N HIS A 297 -20.27 -34.37 5.23
CA HIS A 297 -19.35 -35.50 5.12
C HIS A 297 -18.70 -35.88 6.46
N ALA A 298 -18.42 -34.91 7.34
CA ALA A 298 -17.89 -35.19 8.66
C ALA A 298 -18.88 -36.05 9.50
N LEU A 299 -20.19 -35.79 9.37
CA LEU A 299 -21.22 -36.57 10.04
C LEU A 299 -21.33 -38.00 9.50
N VAL A 300 -21.22 -38.18 8.18
CA VAL A 300 -21.22 -39.52 7.56
C VAL A 300 -20.03 -40.35 8.03
N LEU A 301 -18.83 -39.76 8.07
CA LEU A 301 -17.64 -40.44 8.57
C LEU A 301 -17.72 -40.73 10.07
N LEU A 302 -18.30 -39.80 10.84
CA LEU A 302 -18.55 -40.04 12.25
C LEU A 302 -19.51 -41.23 12.44
N GLU A 303 -20.57 -41.33 11.64
CA GLU A 303 -21.48 -42.48 11.69
C GLU A 303 -20.78 -43.79 11.35
N GLN A 304 -19.95 -43.82 10.31
CA GLN A 304 -19.12 -44.99 9.97
C GLN A 304 -18.18 -45.36 11.13
N ALA A 305 -17.46 -44.40 11.70
CA ALA A 305 -16.58 -44.62 12.84
C ALA A 305 -17.34 -45.18 14.06
N CYS A 306 -18.55 -44.66 14.33
CA CYS A 306 -19.42 -45.14 15.40
C CYS A 306 -19.97 -46.57 15.14
N LEU A 307 -20.16 -46.97 13.88
CA LEU A 307 -20.56 -48.33 13.53
C LEU A 307 -19.40 -49.32 13.75
N GLU A 308 -18.17 -48.92 13.42
CA GLU A 308 -16.98 -49.77 13.46
C GLU A 308 -16.36 -49.91 14.86
N HIS A 309 -16.57 -48.93 15.75
CA HIS A 309 -15.94 -48.88 17.07
C HIS A 309 -16.92 -49.05 18.23
N GLU A 310 -16.44 -49.68 19.31
CA GLU A 310 -17.16 -49.76 20.59
C GLU A 310 -17.07 -48.44 21.37
N PRO A 311 -18.08 -48.09 22.19
CA PRO A 311 -18.06 -46.86 22.99
C PRO A 311 -16.81 -46.77 23.88
N GLY A 312 -16.09 -45.64 23.80
CA GLY A 312 -14.83 -45.40 24.52
C GLY A 312 -13.56 -45.67 23.69
N SER A 313 -13.72 -46.01 22.40
CA SER A 313 -12.60 -46.28 21.48
C SER A 313 -12.76 -45.57 20.14
N LEU A 314 -13.48 -44.45 20.09
CA LEU A 314 -13.74 -43.74 18.83
C LEU A 314 -12.45 -43.13 18.25
N ASP A 315 -12.15 -43.43 16.99
CA ASP A 315 -10.97 -42.90 16.31
C ASP A 315 -11.19 -41.46 15.80
N TRP A 316 -11.06 -40.52 16.73
CA TRP A 316 -11.07 -39.09 16.43
C TRP A 316 -9.94 -38.67 15.48
N GLN A 317 -8.82 -39.39 15.47
CA GLN A 317 -7.67 -39.00 14.66
C GLN A 317 -7.96 -39.21 13.18
N SER A 318 -8.64 -40.30 12.79
CA SER A 318 -9.06 -40.52 11.41
C SER A 318 -10.05 -39.47 10.93
N ILE A 319 -11.02 -39.07 11.76
CA ILE A 319 -11.97 -38.01 11.45
C ILE A 319 -11.22 -36.68 11.28
N THR A 320 -10.37 -36.30 12.23
CA THR A 320 -9.59 -35.05 12.15
C THR A 320 -8.61 -35.03 10.98
N ASN A 321 -7.95 -36.15 10.66
CA ASN A 321 -7.08 -36.25 9.49
C ASN A 321 -7.87 -36.08 8.18
N TRP A 322 -9.09 -36.59 8.11
CA TRP A 322 -9.97 -36.37 6.96
C TRP A 322 -10.45 -34.92 6.89
N GLU A 323 -10.84 -34.29 8.00
CA GLU A 323 -11.22 -32.87 8.06
C GLU A 323 -10.07 -31.99 7.56
N GLN A 324 -8.84 -32.24 8.05
CA GLN A 324 -7.63 -31.53 7.63
C GLN A 324 -7.25 -31.79 6.16
N GLY A 325 -7.41 -33.03 5.68
CA GLY A 325 -7.13 -33.41 4.29
C GLY A 325 -8.14 -32.85 3.29
N SER A 326 -9.40 -32.68 3.73
CA SER A 326 -10.46 -31.99 2.98
C SER A 326 -10.24 -30.48 3.01
N ASP A 327 -9.66 -29.97 4.10
CA ASP A 327 -9.38 -28.54 4.26
C ASP A 327 -8.29 -28.00 3.33
N LEU A 328 -7.35 -28.84 2.91
CA LEU A 328 -6.25 -28.45 2.02
C LEU A 328 -6.67 -28.22 0.55
N ARG A 329 -7.89 -28.61 0.15
CA ARG A 329 -8.28 -28.65 -1.28
C ARG A 329 -9.03 -27.43 -1.80
N LEU A 330 -9.09 -26.31 -1.05
CA LEU A 330 -9.71 -25.11 -1.64
C LEU A 330 -8.83 -24.53 -2.73
N VAL A 331 -7.52 -24.52 -2.50
CA VAL A 331 -6.53 -23.85 -3.34
C VAL A 331 -5.32 -24.73 -3.48
N ALA A 332 -4.96 -25.10 -4.71
CA ALA A 332 -3.72 -25.80 -4.99
C ALA A 332 -2.52 -24.83 -4.95
N PRO A 333 -1.39 -25.21 -4.33
CA PRO A 333 -0.16 -24.46 -4.52
C PRO A 333 0.23 -24.52 -6.00
N LEU A 334 0.98 -23.51 -6.44
CA LEU A 334 1.54 -23.50 -7.78
C LEU A 334 2.46 -24.73 -7.95
N ALA A 335 2.31 -25.46 -9.06
CA ALA A 335 3.16 -26.60 -9.36
C ALA A 335 4.62 -26.16 -9.55
N ASP A 336 5.58 -26.97 -9.09
CA ASP A 336 7.02 -26.68 -9.21
C ASP A 336 7.45 -26.43 -10.65
N GLU A 337 6.87 -27.16 -11.60
CA GLU A 337 7.09 -26.98 -13.04
C GLU A 337 6.67 -25.59 -13.52
N THR A 338 5.52 -25.09 -13.04
CA THR A 338 5.02 -23.75 -13.37
C THR A 338 5.91 -22.68 -12.75
N THR A 339 6.36 -22.86 -11.50
CA THR A 339 7.32 -21.94 -10.87
C THR A 339 8.64 -21.90 -11.64
N ALA A 340 9.17 -23.06 -12.05
CA ALA A 340 10.38 -23.15 -12.84
C ALA A 340 10.21 -22.48 -14.21
N LEU A 341 9.06 -22.65 -14.86
CA LEU A 341 8.72 -22.01 -16.12
C LEU A 341 8.73 -20.48 -16.00
N ILE A 342 8.10 -19.91 -14.96
CA ILE A 342 8.08 -18.46 -14.72
C ILE A 342 9.50 -17.91 -14.52
N VAL A 343 10.34 -18.60 -13.74
CA VAL A 343 11.74 -18.21 -13.53
C VAL A 343 12.54 -18.26 -14.83
N ASN A 344 12.31 -19.27 -15.67
CA ASN A 344 12.97 -19.37 -16.97
C ASN A 344 12.51 -18.27 -17.93
N THR A 345 11.22 -17.91 -17.93
CA THR A 345 10.70 -16.76 -18.71
C THR A 345 11.39 -15.46 -18.31
N LEU A 346 11.46 -15.17 -17.00
CA LEU A 346 12.14 -13.97 -16.49
C LEU A 346 13.62 -13.91 -16.92
N ARG A 347 14.32 -15.05 -16.90
CA ARG A 347 15.72 -15.13 -17.31
C ARG A 347 15.88 -14.95 -18.82
N HIS A 348 15.00 -15.54 -19.62
CA HIS A 348 15.01 -15.38 -21.07
C HIS A 348 14.73 -13.92 -21.46
N GLU A 349 13.72 -13.31 -20.86
CA GLU A 349 13.40 -11.90 -21.06
C GLU A 349 14.54 -10.96 -20.64
N GLN A 350 15.26 -11.28 -19.56
CA GLN A 350 16.47 -10.55 -19.18
C GLN A 350 17.52 -10.60 -20.30
N GLN A 351 17.79 -11.78 -20.86
CA GLN A 351 18.78 -11.93 -21.95
C GLN A 351 18.38 -11.12 -23.18
N LEU A 352 17.10 -11.16 -23.57
CA LEU A 352 16.58 -10.32 -24.67
C LEU A 352 16.76 -8.83 -24.38
N ALA A 353 16.52 -8.39 -23.14
CA ALA A 353 16.74 -7.00 -22.74
C ALA A 353 18.22 -6.60 -22.69
N GLU A 354 19.16 -7.54 -22.59
CA GLU A 354 20.61 -7.26 -22.67
C GLU A 354 21.08 -7.00 -24.12
N GLU A 355 20.37 -7.56 -25.10
CA GLU A 355 20.66 -7.40 -26.54
C GLU A 355 20.01 -6.13 -27.14
N GLN A 356 19.00 -5.58 -26.47
CA GLN A 356 18.24 -4.41 -26.88
C GLN A 356 18.79 -3.11 -26.26
N LEU A 357 18.45 -1.98 -26.88
CA LEU A 357 18.74 -0.65 -26.35
C LEU A 357 17.73 -0.29 -25.25
N HIS A 358 18.23 -0.25 -24.02
CA HIS A 358 17.53 0.28 -22.85
C HIS A 358 18.44 1.24 -22.08
N PHE A 359 17.85 2.22 -21.43
CA PHE A 359 18.56 3.15 -20.54
C PHE A 359 18.24 2.84 -19.08
N ASP A 360 19.09 3.31 -18.17
CA ASP A 360 19.00 3.05 -16.73
C ASP A 360 17.86 3.82 -16.01
N ALA A 361 16.83 4.24 -16.75
CA ALA A 361 15.61 4.86 -16.22
C ALA A 361 14.67 3.84 -15.52
N LEU A 362 14.94 2.53 -15.63
CA LEU A 362 14.20 1.44 -14.97
C LEU A 362 12.68 1.42 -15.24
N ASN A 363 12.27 1.69 -16.49
CA ASN A 363 10.87 1.65 -16.88
C ASN A 363 10.18 0.35 -16.39
N PRO A 364 9.06 0.41 -15.65
CA PRO A 364 8.41 -0.76 -15.06
C PRO A 364 7.98 -1.83 -16.06
N ALA A 365 7.82 -1.49 -17.35
CA ALA A 365 7.54 -2.44 -18.41
C ALA A 365 8.71 -3.42 -18.66
N LEU A 366 9.96 -2.99 -18.41
CA LEU A 366 11.15 -3.79 -18.62
C LEU A 366 11.27 -4.95 -17.60
N PRO A 367 11.96 -6.06 -17.96
CA PRO A 367 12.05 -7.24 -17.12
C PRO A 367 12.58 -6.93 -15.72
N LEU A 368 11.95 -7.51 -14.71
CA LEU A 368 12.36 -7.36 -13.32
C LEU A 368 13.84 -7.73 -13.13
N TYR A 369 14.27 -8.86 -13.68
CA TYR A 369 15.65 -9.34 -13.51
C TYR A 369 16.66 -8.43 -14.21
N TRP A 370 16.32 -7.90 -15.39
CA TRP A 370 17.14 -6.89 -16.05
C TRP A 370 17.26 -5.64 -15.18
N ARG A 371 16.14 -5.08 -14.70
CA ARG A 371 16.14 -3.88 -13.83
C ARG A 371 16.96 -4.10 -12.55
N THR A 372 16.80 -5.24 -11.89
CA THR A 372 17.58 -5.60 -10.69
C THR A 372 19.07 -5.73 -11.02
N SER A 373 19.42 -6.30 -12.17
CA SER A 373 20.82 -6.41 -12.61
C SER A 373 21.46 -5.03 -12.87
N ARG A 374 20.71 -4.07 -13.42
CA ARG A 374 21.19 -2.70 -13.66
C ARG A 374 21.45 -1.95 -12.36
N ILE A 375 20.57 -2.09 -11.37
CA ILE A 375 20.79 -1.53 -10.02
C ILE A 375 22.06 -2.12 -9.40
N ALA A 376 22.24 -3.45 -9.48
CA ALA A 376 23.41 -4.13 -8.95
C ALA A 376 24.71 -3.69 -9.65
N ALA A 377 24.68 -3.48 -10.97
CA ALA A 377 25.82 -2.99 -11.74
C ALA A 377 26.21 -1.56 -11.30
N GLN A 378 25.24 -0.66 -11.15
CA GLN A 378 25.47 0.71 -10.66
C GLN A 378 25.99 0.71 -9.21
N GLN A 379 25.46 -0.15 -8.35
CA GLN A 379 25.96 -0.32 -6.99
C GLN A 379 27.43 -0.76 -6.98
N ALA A 380 27.79 -1.77 -7.78
CA ALA A 380 29.17 -2.23 -7.88
C ALA A 380 30.13 -1.16 -8.44
N ALA A 381 29.67 -0.30 -9.36
CA ALA A 381 30.44 0.83 -9.87
C ALA A 381 30.68 1.89 -8.78
N LEU A 382 29.64 2.22 -8.01
CA LEU A 382 29.72 3.14 -6.87
C LEU A 382 30.67 2.62 -5.77
N GLU A 383 30.55 1.35 -5.40
CA GLU A 383 31.43 0.72 -4.41
C GLU A 383 32.90 0.75 -4.86
N ARG A 384 33.16 0.50 -6.16
CA ARG A 384 34.50 0.60 -6.73
C ARG A 384 35.04 2.03 -6.67
N TYR A 385 34.21 3.03 -6.96
CA TYR A 385 34.59 4.44 -6.93
C TYR A 385 34.86 4.95 -5.50
N LEU A 386 34.02 4.57 -4.53
CA LEU A 386 34.18 4.96 -3.12
C LEU A 386 35.33 4.21 -2.42
N GLY A 387 35.64 2.99 -2.87
CA GLY A 387 36.67 2.15 -2.27
C GLY A 387 36.38 1.85 -0.79
N ASN A 388 37.41 1.91 0.05
CA ASN A 388 37.29 1.59 1.48
C ASN A 388 36.79 2.77 2.35
N ASP A 389 36.64 3.97 1.78
CA ASP A 389 36.23 5.18 2.52
C ASP A 389 34.88 5.69 2.00
N ALA A 390 33.82 4.96 2.37
CA ALA A 390 32.43 5.32 2.09
C ALA A 390 31.85 6.33 3.11
N SER A 391 32.70 7.01 3.89
CA SER A 391 32.27 8.04 4.84
C SER A 391 31.55 9.17 4.10
N VAL A 392 30.52 9.74 4.73
CA VAL A 392 29.77 10.90 4.21
C VAL A 392 30.69 12.12 3.99
N THR A 393 31.83 12.19 4.68
CA THR A 393 32.82 13.27 4.54
C THR A 393 33.96 12.94 3.60
N ALA A 394 33.98 11.75 2.99
CA ALA A 394 35.03 11.36 2.06
C ALA A 394 35.00 12.29 0.82
N PRO A 395 36.17 12.67 0.26
CA PRO A 395 36.22 13.53 -0.92
C PRO A 395 35.45 12.95 -2.11
N ALA A 396 35.59 11.64 -2.37
CA ALA A 396 34.90 10.95 -3.46
C ALA A 396 33.37 11.04 -3.32
N MET A 397 32.85 10.82 -2.11
CA MET A 397 31.42 10.94 -1.80
C MET A 397 30.92 12.38 -1.94
N THR A 398 31.74 13.37 -1.57
CA THR A 398 31.41 14.78 -1.73
C THR A 398 31.30 15.16 -3.20
N THR A 399 32.30 14.78 -4.01
CA THR A 399 32.28 15.01 -5.46
C THR A 399 31.08 14.36 -6.12
N LEU A 400 30.77 13.11 -5.76
CA LEU A 400 29.61 12.41 -6.33
C LEU A 400 28.30 13.11 -5.97
N ARG A 401 28.13 13.54 -4.72
CA ARG A 401 26.94 14.29 -4.30
C ARG A 401 26.80 15.61 -5.04
N ASP A 402 27.90 16.32 -5.24
CA ASP A 402 27.89 17.60 -5.94
C ASP A 402 27.52 17.42 -7.43
N LEU A 403 27.98 16.34 -8.07
CA LEU A 403 27.60 15.99 -9.45
C LEU A 403 26.12 15.60 -9.58
N GLU A 404 25.61 14.76 -8.67
CA GLU A 404 24.20 14.35 -8.63
C GLU A 404 23.27 15.56 -8.38
N GLU A 405 23.64 16.42 -7.43
CA GLU A 405 22.87 17.62 -7.12
C GLU A 405 22.83 18.59 -8.31
N ALA A 406 23.95 18.75 -9.03
CA ALA A 406 23.98 19.57 -10.25
C ALA A 406 23.05 19.03 -11.35
N LEU A 407 23.05 17.71 -11.59
CA LEU A 407 22.14 17.10 -12.56
C LEU A 407 20.67 17.24 -12.12
N LYS A 408 20.38 17.02 -10.84
CA LYS A 408 19.03 17.15 -10.28
C LYS A 408 18.48 18.57 -10.41
N GLN A 409 19.30 19.60 -10.16
CA GLN A 409 18.89 21.00 -10.34
C GLN A 409 18.52 21.32 -11.79
N LEU A 410 19.26 20.78 -12.75
CA LEU A 410 18.93 20.93 -14.18
C LEU A 410 17.62 20.22 -14.53
N GLN A 411 17.40 19.00 -14.01
CA GLN A 411 16.17 18.25 -14.21
C GLN A 411 14.96 19.01 -13.66
N GLU A 412 15.04 19.49 -12.42
CA GLU A 412 13.96 20.24 -11.76
C GLU A 412 13.67 21.57 -12.48
N ALA A 413 14.70 22.34 -12.83
CA ALA A 413 14.53 23.60 -13.57
C ALA A 413 13.88 23.38 -14.95
N THR A 414 14.21 22.28 -15.62
CA THR A 414 13.62 21.94 -16.94
C THR A 414 12.18 21.47 -16.80
N SER A 415 11.86 20.62 -15.82
CA SER A 415 10.48 20.21 -15.52
C SER A 415 9.60 21.41 -15.15
N GLN A 416 10.07 22.28 -14.26
CA GLN A 416 9.36 23.51 -13.91
C GLN A 416 9.12 24.41 -15.13
N ARG A 417 10.09 24.52 -16.05
CA ARG A 417 9.93 25.29 -17.30
C ARG A 417 8.86 24.69 -18.21
N LEU A 418 8.80 23.36 -18.33
CA LEU A 418 7.79 22.67 -19.14
C LEU A 418 6.39 22.81 -18.53
N GLU A 419 6.26 22.81 -17.20
CA GLU A 419 4.98 23.03 -16.49
C GLU A 419 4.40 24.43 -16.68
N GLN A 420 5.20 25.43 -17.08
CA GLN A 420 4.70 26.78 -17.41
C GLN A 420 4.03 26.86 -18.78
N LEU A 421 4.21 25.86 -19.65
CA LEU A 421 3.59 25.85 -20.97
C LEU A 421 2.11 25.42 -20.88
N PRO A 422 1.23 25.99 -21.71
CA PRO A 422 -0.16 25.53 -21.77
C PRO A 422 -0.25 24.10 -22.33
N ASP A 423 -1.35 23.40 -22.04
CA ASP A 423 -1.60 22.02 -22.49
C ASP A 423 -1.53 21.81 -24.02
N ALA A 424 -1.64 22.88 -24.81
CA ALA A 424 -1.44 22.88 -26.26
C ALA A 424 -0.61 24.10 -26.66
N PRO A 425 0.73 24.02 -26.58
CA PRO A 425 1.60 25.16 -26.84
C PRO A 425 1.65 25.49 -28.33
N SER A 426 1.32 26.74 -28.64
CA SER A 426 1.45 27.32 -29.97
C SER A 426 2.91 27.64 -30.30
N ALA A 427 3.21 27.87 -31.58
CA ALA A 427 4.53 28.33 -31.98
C ALA A 427 4.95 29.65 -31.29
N ALA A 428 4.00 30.51 -30.90
CA ALA A 428 4.30 31.74 -30.18
C ALA A 428 4.74 31.47 -28.74
N ASP A 429 4.14 30.49 -28.06
CA ASP A 429 4.47 30.15 -26.67
C ASP A 429 5.91 29.64 -26.54
N TRP A 430 6.40 28.88 -27.53
CA TRP A 430 7.80 28.43 -27.58
C TRP A 430 8.80 29.58 -27.77
N HIS A 431 8.39 30.68 -28.39
CA HIS A 431 9.20 31.88 -28.62
C HIS A 431 9.02 32.96 -27.55
N ASP A 432 8.07 32.78 -26.62
CA ASP A 432 7.84 33.72 -25.53
C ASP A 432 9.01 33.73 -24.55
N GLN A 433 9.26 34.89 -23.95
CA GLN A 433 10.38 35.08 -23.03
C GLN A 433 9.92 35.01 -21.58
N PHE A 434 10.43 34.02 -20.86
CA PHE A 434 10.25 33.92 -19.42
C PHE A 434 11.61 34.07 -18.74
N GLU A 435 11.73 35.04 -17.84
CA GLU A 435 13.00 35.43 -17.21
C GLU A 435 14.11 35.79 -18.23
N GLY A 436 13.71 36.34 -19.38
CA GLY A 436 14.64 36.85 -20.39
C GLY A 436 15.26 35.81 -21.33
N THR A 437 14.83 34.54 -21.28
CA THR A 437 15.22 33.49 -22.23
C THR A 437 13.98 32.86 -22.87
N ARG A 438 14.07 32.46 -24.15
CA ARG A 438 12.98 31.73 -24.82
C ARG A 438 12.89 30.30 -24.27
N HIS A 439 11.70 29.70 -24.29
CA HIS A 439 11.52 28.33 -23.84
C HIS A 439 12.42 27.34 -24.60
N VAL A 440 12.50 27.48 -25.92
CA VAL A 440 13.36 26.62 -26.78
C VAL A 440 14.84 26.73 -26.41
N ASP A 441 15.37 27.96 -26.34
CA ASP A 441 16.78 28.21 -26.02
C ASP A 441 17.15 27.71 -24.61
N PHE A 442 16.23 27.84 -23.65
CA PHE A 442 16.43 27.35 -22.28
C PHE A 442 16.49 25.83 -22.23
N ILE A 443 15.55 25.14 -22.89
CA ILE A 443 15.48 23.67 -22.88
C ILE A 443 16.68 23.09 -23.62
N SER A 444 17.02 23.61 -24.81
CA SER A 444 18.18 23.17 -25.59
C SER A 444 19.48 23.26 -24.77
N ARG A 445 19.73 24.42 -24.15
CA ARG A 445 20.90 24.61 -23.27
C ARG A 445 20.90 23.65 -22.08
N ASN A 446 19.75 23.42 -21.45
CA ASN A 446 19.66 22.52 -20.31
C ASN A 446 19.82 21.05 -20.71
N LEU A 447 19.37 20.62 -21.89
CA LEU A 447 19.65 19.28 -22.41
C LEU A 447 21.16 19.08 -22.63
N ALA A 448 21.85 20.08 -23.18
CA ALA A 448 23.31 20.04 -23.36
C ALA A 448 24.06 19.97 -22.01
N GLN A 449 23.68 20.82 -21.05
CA GLN A 449 24.26 20.80 -19.70
C GLN A 449 23.90 19.51 -18.93
N GLY A 450 22.70 18.97 -19.15
CA GLY A 450 22.26 17.69 -18.60
C GLY A 450 23.08 16.52 -19.12
N LEU A 451 23.35 16.48 -20.44
CA LEU A 451 24.27 15.50 -21.04
C LEU A 451 25.66 15.61 -20.41
N LEU A 452 26.19 16.82 -20.26
CA LEU A 452 27.51 17.02 -19.66
C LEU A 452 27.56 16.56 -18.19
N ALA A 453 26.53 16.87 -17.42
CA ALA A 453 26.43 16.42 -16.03
C ALA A 453 26.37 14.88 -15.94
N GLU A 454 25.57 14.23 -16.78
CA GLU A 454 25.51 12.77 -16.88
C GLU A 454 26.85 12.16 -17.31
N ALA A 455 27.53 12.74 -18.29
CA ALA A 455 28.83 12.27 -18.75
C ALA A 455 29.91 12.35 -17.67
N ARG A 456 29.90 13.41 -16.86
CA ARG A 456 30.81 13.56 -15.70
C ARG A 456 30.53 12.51 -14.62
N LEU A 457 29.26 12.18 -14.40
CA LEU A 457 28.87 11.09 -13.49
C LEU A 457 29.35 9.73 -14.02
N GLN A 458 29.06 9.42 -15.29
CA GLN A 458 29.50 8.18 -15.93
C GLN A 458 31.04 8.08 -15.99
N HIS A 459 31.74 9.19 -16.16
CA HIS A 459 33.20 9.23 -16.11
C HIS A 459 33.74 8.92 -14.71
N ALA A 460 33.15 9.51 -13.67
CA ALA A 460 33.51 9.19 -12.28
C ALA A 460 33.30 7.69 -11.97
N LEU A 461 32.24 7.07 -12.52
CA LEU A 461 31.92 5.66 -12.31
C LEU A 461 32.68 4.70 -13.25
N GLY A 462 33.37 5.21 -14.26
CA GLY A 462 34.18 4.45 -15.21
C GLY A 462 33.44 3.92 -16.44
N ASP A 463 32.19 4.36 -16.67
CA ASP A 463 31.40 4.01 -17.86
C ASP A 463 31.80 4.83 -19.09
N VAL A 464 32.34 6.04 -18.87
CA VAL A 464 32.84 6.97 -19.89
C VAL A 464 34.32 7.25 -19.66
N ASN A 465 35.13 7.25 -20.72
CA ASN A 465 36.57 7.53 -20.63
C ASN A 465 36.89 9.03 -20.84
N ASP A 466 38.15 9.43 -20.59
CA ASP A 466 38.59 10.83 -20.70
C ASP A 466 38.36 11.43 -22.11
N ALA A 467 38.59 10.65 -23.16
CA ALA A 467 38.42 11.11 -24.54
C ALA A 467 36.94 11.37 -24.87
N GLN A 468 36.06 10.48 -24.40
CA GLN A 468 34.61 10.62 -24.55
C GLN A 468 34.06 11.81 -23.75
N LEU A 469 34.52 12.01 -22.51
CA LEU A 469 34.14 13.17 -21.72
C LEU A 469 34.58 14.48 -22.41
N THR A 470 35.80 14.51 -22.98
CA THR A 470 36.31 15.69 -23.70
C THR A 470 35.44 16.05 -24.92
N LEU A 471 34.94 15.05 -25.66
CA LEU A 471 34.01 15.28 -26.77
C LEU A 471 32.70 15.91 -26.28
N ILE A 472 32.14 15.42 -25.18
CA ILE A 472 30.90 15.95 -24.61
C ILE A 472 31.10 17.36 -24.02
N GLU A 473 32.23 17.62 -23.37
CA GLU A 473 32.58 18.96 -22.89
C GLU A 473 32.70 19.96 -24.03
N THR A 474 33.32 19.56 -25.14
CA THR A 474 33.42 20.39 -26.34
C THR A 474 32.02 20.69 -26.91
N LEU A 475 31.15 19.68 -26.99
CA LEU A 475 29.79 19.84 -27.48
C LEU A 475 28.94 20.76 -26.58
N ALA A 476 28.97 20.56 -25.26
CA ALA A 476 28.09 21.28 -24.33
C ALA A 476 28.53 22.72 -24.01
N THR A 477 29.80 23.07 -24.25
CA THR A 477 30.34 24.42 -24.00
C THR A 477 30.37 25.31 -25.25
N GLN A 478 30.09 24.75 -26.42
CA GLN A 478 30.08 25.49 -27.67
C GLN A 478 28.80 26.34 -27.78
N ALA A 479 28.97 27.65 -27.99
CA ALA A 479 27.84 28.59 -28.06
C ALA A 479 27.19 28.66 -29.46
N ASP A 480 27.97 28.39 -30.52
CA ASP A 480 27.53 28.46 -31.93
C ASP A 480 28.12 27.31 -32.75
N TYR A 481 27.33 26.72 -33.65
CA TYR A 481 27.80 25.66 -34.58
C TYR A 481 28.91 26.18 -35.52
N SER A 482 29.96 25.36 -35.72
CA SER A 482 31.06 25.64 -36.66
C SER A 482 31.33 24.44 -37.57
N PRO A 483 31.53 24.62 -38.88
CA PRO A 483 31.81 23.52 -39.81
C PRO A 483 33.18 22.84 -39.60
N GLU A 484 34.08 23.42 -38.80
CA GLU A 484 35.40 22.86 -38.43
C GLU A 484 35.37 22.19 -37.04
N GLN A 485 34.25 21.56 -36.68
CA GLN A 485 34.06 20.95 -35.37
C GLN A 485 34.90 19.67 -35.18
N ALA A 486 35.47 19.51 -33.99
CA ALA A 486 36.13 18.29 -33.54
C ALA A 486 35.13 17.15 -33.22
N VAL A 487 33.85 17.48 -33.08
CA VAL A 487 32.75 16.55 -32.74
C VAL A 487 31.75 16.52 -33.88
N GLU A 488 31.43 15.34 -34.38
CA GLU A 488 30.35 15.13 -35.33
C GLU A 488 29.11 14.66 -34.58
N VAL A 489 28.01 15.40 -34.71
CA VAL A 489 26.68 15.03 -34.18
C VAL A 489 25.79 14.66 -35.35
N ALA A 490 25.10 13.53 -35.27
CA ALA A 490 24.20 13.07 -36.32
C ALA A 490 22.84 12.66 -35.75
N SER A 491 21.76 13.00 -36.47
CA SER A 491 20.42 12.51 -36.18
C SER A 491 20.23 11.11 -36.75
N LEU A 492 19.36 10.34 -36.11
CA LEU A 492 19.04 8.97 -36.51
C LEU A 492 17.67 8.92 -37.17
N ALA A 493 17.54 8.07 -38.19
CA ALA A 493 16.27 7.77 -38.82
C ALA A 493 16.16 6.27 -39.10
N LEU A 494 14.96 5.73 -38.89
CA LEU A 494 14.59 4.39 -39.26
C LEU A 494 14.10 4.39 -40.71
N VAL A 495 14.62 3.48 -41.53
CA VAL A 495 14.19 3.31 -42.92
C VAL A 495 13.56 1.93 -43.06
N VAL A 496 12.29 1.90 -43.45
CA VAL A 496 11.51 0.68 -43.71
C VAL A 496 10.95 0.76 -45.12
N GLY A 497 11.36 -0.16 -45.99
CA GLY A 497 11.07 -0.09 -47.42
C GLY A 497 11.56 1.23 -48.05
N ALA A 498 10.63 2.03 -48.59
CA ALA A 498 10.91 3.33 -49.22
C ALA A 498 10.66 4.54 -48.29
N GLN A 499 10.16 4.30 -47.07
CA GLN A 499 9.78 5.35 -46.14
C GLN A 499 10.87 5.53 -45.07
N ARG A 500 10.95 6.77 -44.55
CA ARG A 500 11.96 7.21 -43.58
C ARG A 500 11.27 7.90 -42.41
N TRP A 501 11.54 7.45 -41.19
CA TRP A 501 11.03 8.03 -39.95
C TRP A 501 12.20 8.54 -39.09
N PRO A 502 12.27 9.84 -38.79
CA PRO A 502 13.24 10.35 -37.83
C PRO A 502 13.00 9.76 -36.44
N LEU A 503 14.06 9.35 -35.75
CA LEU A 503 14.01 8.96 -34.35
C LEU A 503 14.22 10.22 -33.51
N HIS A 504 13.14 10.89 -33.12
CA HIS A 504 13.22 12.14 -32.37
C HIS A 504 13.79 11.91 -30.97
N GLY A 505 14.54 12.90 -30.46
CA GLY A 505 15.23 12.79 -29.18
C GLY A 505 16.59 12.06 -29.25
N PHE A 506 16.89 11.34 -30.34
CA PHE A 506 18.15 10.61 -30.49
C PHE A 506 19.22 11.40 -31.22
N LEU A 507 20.43 11.43 -30.64
CA LEU A 507 21.63 12.00 -31.22
C LEU A 507 22.78 10.99 -31.11
N SER A 508 23.50 10.78 -32.20
CA SER A 508 24.78 10.06 -32.18
C SER A 508 25.94 11.07 -32.16
N ILE A 509 26.93 10.83 -31.30
CA ILE A 509 28.07 11.72 -31.05
C ILE A 509 29.35 10.93 -31.27
N ARG A 510 30.24 11.45 -32.14
CA ARG A 510 31.51 10.80 -32.49
C ARG A 510 32.60 11.84 -32.76
N PRO A 511 33.90 11.48 -32.70
CA PRO A 511 34.96 12.37 -33.15
C PRO A 511 34.86 12.64 -34.66
N SER A 512 35.20 13.85 -35.08
CA SER A 512 35.22 14.23 -36.50
C SER A 512 36.33 13.47 -37.26
N THR A 513 36.09 13.24 -38.56
CA THR A 513 36.86 12.32 -39.43
C THR A 513 38.32 12.71 -39.72
N ASP A 514 38.79 13.86 -39.25
CA ASP A 514 40.18 14.35 -39.43
C ASP A 514 41.16 13.91 -38.32
N THR A 515 40.71 13.11 -37.35
CA THR A 515 41.56 12.65 -36.23
C THR A 515 42.16 11.26 -36.52
N GLU A 516 43.48 11.17 -36.73
CA GLU A 516 44.25 9.94 -37.09
C GLU A 516 44.19 8.78 -36.06
N VAL A 517 43.32 8.81 -35.06
CA VAL A 517 43.20 7.77 -34.03
C VAL A 517 41.82 7.12 -34.12
N GLN A 518 41.76 5.99 -34.84
CA GLN A 518 40.61 5.09 -34.86
C GLN A 518 40.37 4.50 -33.47
N ALA A 519 39.56 5.18 -32.66
CA ALA A 519 38.73 4.54 -31.66
C ALA A 519 37.29 4.63 -32.16
N SER A 520 36.75 3.50 -32.60
CA SER A 520 35.46 3.35 -33.29
C SER A 520 34.23 3.65 -32.42
N ASN A 521 34.39 4.21 -31.22
CA ASN A 521 33.31 4.29 -30.25
C ASN A 521 32.29 5.37 -30.63
N VAL A 522 31.02 5.00 -30.61
CA VAL A 522 29.88 5.90 -30.89
C VAL A 522 29.10 6.09 -29.60
N MET A 523 28.81 7.34 -29.23
CA MET A 523 27.95 7.65 -28.09
C MET A 523 26.54 7.93 -28.58
N LEU A 524 25.56 7.25 -27.98
CA LEU A 524 24.15 7.49 -28.22
C LEU A 524 23.57 8.29 -27.05
N TYR A 525 23.02 9.45 -27.35
CA TYR A 525 22.23 10.23 -26.42
C TYR A 525 20.75 10.16 -26.82
N ARG A 526 19.87 9.95 -25.84
CA ARG A 526 18.43 10.11 -25.99
C ARG A 526 17.93 11.11 -24.95
N SER A 527 17.22 12.15 -25.36
CA SER A 527 16.51 13.04 -24.45
C SER A 527 15.27 12.37 -23.84
N GLY A 528 14.71 12.96 -22.79
CA GLY A 528 13.48 12.51 -22.17
C GLY A 528 13.66 11.61 -20.95
N GLN A 529 12.56 11.36 -20.25
CA GLN A 529 12.59 10.67 -18.93
C GLN A 529 13.15 9.24 -19.01
N ASP A 530 12.87 8.52 -20.09
CA ASP A 530 13.39 7.18 -20.38
C ASP A 530 14.67 7.22 -21.25
N GLY A 531 15.31 8.38 -21.36
CA GLY A 531 16.53 8.59 -22.13
C GLY A 531 17.81 8.30 -21.34
N GLY A 532 18.95 8.66 -21.91
CA GLY A 532 20.25 8.51 -21.27
C GLY A 532 21.40 8.65 -22.25
N LEU A 533 22.60 8.33 -21.75
CA LEU A 533 23.84 8.27 -22.50
C LEU A 533 24.39 6.85 -22.45
N THR A 534 24.66 6.26 -23.61
CA THR A 534 25.24 4.91 -23.75
C THR A 534 26.38 4.93 -24.77
N VAL A 535 27.42 4.16 -24.50
CA VAL A 535 28.58 3.99 -25.39
C VAL A 535 28.47 2.68 -26.15
N PHE A 536 28.65 2.74 -27.47
CA PHE A 536 28.77 1.57 -28.35
C PHE A 536 30.19 1.47 -28.91
N ALA A 537 30.61 0.24 -29.20
CA ALA A 537 31.92 -0.02 -29.78
C ALA A 537 32.07 0.50 -31.21
N ASP A 538 30.97 0.53 -31.98
CA ASP A 538 30.88 1.05 -33.36
C ASP A 538 29.42 1.26 -33.80
N ASP A 539 29.23 1.84 -34.99
CA ASP A 539 27.91 2.04 -35.62
C ASP A 539 27.17 0.72 -35.89
N THR A 540 27.90 -0.40 -36.06
CA THR A 540 27.28 -1.71 -36.31
C THR A 540 26.59 -2.20 -35.06
N ARG A 541 27.25 -2.14 -33.90
CA ARG A 541 26.66 -2.50 -32.60
C ARG A 541 25.52 -1.57 -32.21
N LEU A 542 25.62 -0.29 -32.51
CA LEU A 542 24.53 0.67 -32.33
C LEU A 542 23.32 0.27 -33.19
N ALA A 543 23.54 -0.02 -34.47
CA ALA A 543 22.47 -0.42 -35.39
C ALA A 543 21.84 -1.76 -34.98
N GLU A 544 22.65 -2.75 -34.59
CA GLU A 544 22.18 -4.04 -34.06
C GLU A 544 21.27 -3.83 -32.85
N ALA A 545 21.73 -3.15 -31.80
CA ALA A 545 20.93 -2.95 -30.58
C ALA A 545 19.62 -2.19 -30.84
N LEU A 546 19.64 -1.17 -31.71
CA LEU A 546 18.45 -0.42 -32.10
C LEU A 546 17.46 -1.29 -32.91
N LEU A 547 17.95 -2.08 -33.86
CA LEU A 547 17.10 -2.95 -34.67
C LEU A 547 16.54 -4.12 -33.86
N GLU A 548 17.32 -4.71 -32.95
CA GLU A 548 16.85 -5.72 -32.01
C GLU A 548 15.77 -5.18 -31.07
N SER A 549 15.86 -3.89 -30.69
CA SER A 549 14.80 -3.24 -29.90
C SER A 549 13.50 -3.13 -30.67
N LEU A 550 13.57 -2.90 -31.99
CA LEU A 550 12.40 -2.76 -32.85
C LEU A 550 11.66 -4.09 -33.05
N SER A 551 12.40 -5.20 -33.17
CA SER A 551 11.85 -6.57 -33.21
C SER A 551 11.64 -7.20 -31.83
N GLY A 552 12.01 -6.49 -30.77
CA GLY A 552 12.00 -6.94 -29.39
C GLY A 552 10.67 -6.74 -28.66
N LEU A 553 10.63 -7.20 -27.40
CA LEU A 553 9.43 -7.18 -26.55
C LEU A 553 9.04 -5.78 -26.06
N TRP A 554 9.96 -4.82 -26.11
CA TRP A 554 9.77 -3.45 -25.62
C TRP A 554 10.12 -2.39 -26.67
N ALA A 555 9.64 -2.59 -27.90
CA ALA A 555 9.88 -1.68 -29.02
C ALA A 555 9.31 -0.26 -28.85
N ASN A 556 8.45 -0.03 -27.84
CA ASN A 556 7.78 1.24 -27.57
C ASN A 556 8.77 2.42 -27.48
N THR A 557 9.95 2.19 -26.90
CA THR A 557 11.00 3.22 -26.79
C THR A 557 11.39 3.82 -28.15
N LEU A 558 11.41 3.00 -29.21
CA LEU A 558 11.71 3.45 -30.58
C LEU A 558 10.46 3.87 -31.33
N ILE A 559 9.36 3.14 -31.18
CA ILE A 559 8.09 3.45 -31.87
C ILE A 559 7.56 4.82 -31.40
N GLU A 560 7.60 5.12 -30.10
CA GLU A 560 7.16 6.42 -29.58
C GLU A 560 8.09 7.56 -30.01
N SER A 561 9.34 7.26 -30.38
CA SER A 561 10.32 8.29 -30.78
C SER A 561 10.04 8.87 -32.17
N VAL A 562 9.22 8.23 -33.01
CA VAL A 562 8.85 8.79 -34.33
C VAL A 562 7.74 9.83 -34.28
N GLY A 563 7.21 10.09 -33.07
CA GLY A 563 6.17 11.07 -32.81
C GLY A 563 4.75 10.51 -32.93
N PRO A 564 3.80 11.02 -32.13
CA PRO A 564 2.45 10.46 -32.00
C PRO A 564 1.65 10.47 -33.31
N ALA A 565 1.96 11.37 -34.24
CA ALA A 565 1.36 11.44 -35.56
C ALA A 565 1.81 10.32 -36.53
N SER A 566 2.99 9.73 -36.29
CA SER A 566 3.65 8.82 -37.24
C SER A 566 3.61 7.35 -36.81
N VAL A 567 3.26 7.07 -35.55
CA VAL A 567 3.28 5.71 -34.95
C VAL A 567 2.47 4.72 -35.80
N GLU A 568 1.22 5.02 -36.13
CA GLU A 568 0.35 4.10 -36.88
C GLU A 568 0.93 3.80 -38.27
N THR A 569 1.49 4.80 -38.96
CA THR A 569 2.09 4.62 -40.28
C THR A 569 3.38 3.80 -40.23
N LEU A 570 4.17 3.95 -39.17
CA LEU A 570 5.37 3.13 -38.95
C LEU A 570 4.98 1.67 -38.69
N LEU A 571 4.00 1.42 -37.81
CA LEU A 571 3.52 0.07 -37.51
C LEU A 571 2.99 -0.63 -38.76
N ALA A 572 2.21 0.08 -39.60
CA ALA A 572 1.74 -0.45 -40.87
C ALA A 572 2.92 -0.79 -41.81
N ALA A 573 3.92 0.08 -41.90
CA ALA A 573 5.09 -0.18 -42.75
C ALA A 573 5.95 -1.35 -42.24
N LEU A 574 6.10 -1.51 -40.94
CA LEU A 574 6.81 -2.65 -40.33
C LEU A 574 6.07 -3.97 -40.57
N ALA A 575 4.74 -3.95 -40.59
CA ALA A 575 3.92 -5.12 -40.88
C ALA A 575 3.94 -5.52 -42.37
N ASP A 576 3.94 -4.53 -43.28
CA ASP A 576 3.82 -4.77 -44.73
C ASP A 576 5.16 -4.97 -45.45
N SER A 577 6.30 -4.62 -44.85
CA SER A 577 7.60 -4.64 -45.53
C SER A 577 8.32 -5.99 -45.44
N GLU A 578 8.69 -6.55 -46.60
CA GLU A 578 9.60 -7.72 -46.68
C GLU A 578 11.09 -7.33 -46.55
N VAL A 579 11.41 -6.03 -46.57
CA VAL A 579 12.79 -5.53 -46.46
C VAL A 579 13.10 -5.21 -44.99
N PRO A 580 14.20 -5.73 -44.42
CA PRO A 580 14.54 -5.46 -43.03
C PRO A 580 14.75 -3.95 -42.83
N ALA A 581 14.25 -3.45 -41.71
CA ALA A 581 14.48 -2.06 -41.32
C ALA A 581 15.98 -1.80 -41.18
N ARG A 582 16.41 -0.59 -41.54
CA ARG A 582 17.81 -0.16 -41.38
C ARG A 582 17.89 1.20 -40.71
N LEU A 583 19.00 1.42 -40.03
CA LEU A 583 19.31 2.70 -39.41
C LEU A 583 20.09 3.58 -40.39
N GLU A 584 19.67 4.83 -40.53
CA GLU A 584 20.39 5.87 -41.26
C GLU A 584 20.84 6.95 -40.27
N SER A 585 22.13 7.27 -40.27
CA SER A 585 22.71 8.37 -39.49
C SER A 585 23.02 9.53 -40.42
N THR A 586 22.43 10.71 -40.16
CA THR A 586 22.63 11.92 -40.97
C THR A 586 23.36 12.98 -40.15
N PRO A 587 24.60 13.37 -40.52
CA PRO A 587 25.34 14.43 -39.83
C PRO A 587 24.57 15.76 -39.84
N LEU A 588 24.53 16.42 -38.70
CA LEU A 588 23.84 17.69 -38.53
C LEU A 588 24.74 18.86 -38.93
N THR A 589 24.13 19.88 -39.55
CA THR A 589 24.79 21.13 -39.93
C THR A 589 24.37 22.32 -39.04
N THR A 590 23.71 22.03 -37.94
CA THR A 590 23.17 23.00 -36.95
C THR A 590 23.53 22.52 -35.56
N ASP A 591 23.26 23.33 -34.53
CA ASP A 591 23.37 22.86 -33.15
C ASP A 591 22.50 21.61 -32.93
N GLY A 592 23.07 20.59 -32.29
CA GLY A 592 22.44 19.28 -32.14
C GLY A 592 21.25 19.30 -31.18
N PHE A 593 21.31 20.11 -30.12
CA PHE A 593 20.25 20.20 -29.13
C PHE A 593 19.12 21.11 -29.61
N ASP A 594 19.44 22.20 -30.31
CA ASP A 594 18.44 23.02 -30.99
C ASP A 594 17.69 22.17 -32.03
N HIS A 595 18.42 21.39 -32.84
CA HIS A 595 17.82 20.46 -33.79
C HIS A 595 16.89 19.46 -33.09
N CYS A 596 17.36 18.85 -32.00
CA CYS A 596 16.59 17.89 -31.22
C CYS A 596 15.27 18.49 -30.71
N VAL A 597 15.32 19.65 -30.06
CA VAL A 597 14.14 20.35 -29.51
C VAL A 597 13.17 20.75 -30.63
N HIS A 598 13.67 21.33 -31.72
CA HIS A 598 12.84 21.73 -32.85
C HIS A 598 12.14 20.53 -33.52
N MET A 599 12.85 19.41 -33.72
CA MET A 599 12.26 18.22 -34.30
C MET A 599 11.17 17.61 -33.41
N LEU A 600 11.36 17.60 -32.09
CA LEU A 600 10.34 17.16 -31.13
C LEU A 600 9.10 18.06 -31.14
N ILE A 601 9.27 19.38 -31.14
CA ILE A 601 8.16 20.35 -31.22
C ILE A 601 7.36 20.16 -32.52
N ASN A 602 8.06 19.94 -33.64
CA ASN A 602 7.43 19.72 -34.94
C ASN A 602 6.67 18.38 -34.99
N ALA A 603 7.22 17.31 -34.40
CA ALA A 603 6.59 15.99 -34.35
C ALA A 603 5.31 15.97 -33.48
N ALA A 604 5.20 16.90 -32.54
CA ALA A 604 4.01 17.10 -31.71
C ALA A 604 2.94 18.00 -32.37
N GLN A 605 3.13 18.47 -33.62
CA GLN A 605 2.09 19.21 -34.32
C GLN A 605 1.09 18.25 -35.00
N PRO A 606 -0.22 18.52 -34.94
CA PRO A 606 -1.21 17.70 -35.63
C PRO A 606 -1.04 17.76 -37.15
N VAL A 607 -1.24 16.63 -37.83
CA VAL A 607 -1.08 16.49 -39.29
C VAL A 607 -2.16 17.25 -40.07
N ASP A 608 -3.37 17.36 -39.49
CA ASP A 608 -4.49 18.07 -40.09
C ASP A 608 -4.65 19.49 -39.52
N ALA A 609 -4.44 20.49 -40.37
CA ALA A 609 -4.63 21.91 -40.04
C ALA A 609 -6.07 22.30 -39.62
N THR A 610 -7.03 21.39 -39.76
CA THR A 610 -8.43 21.55 -39.32
C THR A 610 -8.67 21.14 -37.87
N GLN A 611 -7.74 20.42 -37.23
CA GLN A 611 -7.81 20.13 -35.80
C GLN A 611 -7.24 21.33 -35.04
N THR A 612 -8.12 22.15 -34.47
CA THR A 612 -7.74 23.42 -33.82
C THR A 612 -6.96 23.21 -32.50
N ASN A 613 -7.01 22.02 -31.91
CA ASN A 613 -6.34 21.69 -30.64
C ASN A 613 -5.62 20.33 -30.75
N ALA A 614 -4.33 20.28 -30.40
CA ALA A 614 -3.61 19.03 -30.25
C ALA A 614 -4.21 18.21 -29.08
N PRO A 615 -4.36 16.88 -29.20
CA PRO A 615 -4.86 16.04 -28.11
C PRO A 615 -3.97 16.15 -26.85
N PRO A 616 -4.53 16.05 -25.62
CA PRO A 616 -3.75 16.18 -24.37
C PRO A 616 -2.58 15.19 -24.23
N HIS A 617 -2.63 14.05 -24.92
CA HIS A 617 -1.54 13.07 -24.89
C HIS A 617 -0.31 13.51 -25.69
N TYR A 618 -0.43 14.45 -26.64
CA TYR A 618 0.70 15.01 -27.39
C TYR A 618 1.58 15.90 -26.51
N HIS A 619 0.97 16.74 -25.67
CA HIS A 619 1.71 17.55 -24.72
C HIS A 619 2.42 16.69 -23.68
N ARG A 620 1.76 15.63 -23.19
CA ARG A 620 2.39 14.66 -22.28
C ARG A 620 3.59 13.98 -22.92
N TRP A 621 3.46 13.54 -24.18
CA TRP A 621 4.56 12.98 -24.95
C TRP A 621 5.72 13.98 -25.10
N LEU A 622 5.42 15.21 -25.52
CA LEU A 622 6.42 16.24 -25.75
C LEU A 622 7.20 16.59 -24.47
N SER A 623 6.48 16.79 -23.36
CA SER A 623 7.08 17.06 -22.05
C SER A 623 7.92 15.87 -21.55
N ALA A 624 7.48 14.63 -21.83
CA ALA A 624 8.27 13.44 -21.52
C ALA A 624 9.57 13.37 -22.33
N GLN A 625 9.55 13.73 -23.62
CA GLN A 625 10.74 13.69 -24.51
C GLN A 625 11.70 14.87 -24.34
N LEU A 626 11.22 16.04 -23.91
CA LEU A 626 12.04 17.24 -23.66
C LEU A 626 12.62 17.30 -22.24
N SER A 627 12.26 16.36 -21.37
CA SER A 627 12.85 16.26 -20.03
C SER A 627 14.33 15.85 -20.09
N ILE A 628 15.10 16.23 -19.08
CA ILE A 628 16.48 15.72 -18.93
C ILE A 628 16.42 14.26 -18.47
N PRO A 629 17.19 13.34 -19.09
CA PRO A 629 17.27 11.94 -18.69
C PRO A 629 17.58 11.70 -17.21
N ARG A 630 17.08 10.57 -16.70
CA ARG A 630 17.30 10.10 -15.33
C ARG A 630 17.95 8.72 -15.32
N ASN A 631 18.85 8.51 -14.36
CA ASN A 631 19.41 7.20 -14.06
C ASN A 631 18.82 6.69 -12.74
N GLU A 632 17.64 6.08 -12.83
CA GLU A 632 16.93 5.53 -11.67
C GLU A 632 17.69 4.34 -11.05
N ALA A 633 18.46 3.60 -11.84
CA ALA A 633 19.33 2.52 -11.33
C ALA A 633 20.40 3.06 -10.36
N ARG A 634 21.07 4.15 -10.74
CA ARG A 634 22.07 4.83 -9.91
C ARG A 634 21.44 5.49 -8.69
N ALA A 635 20.28 6.13 -8.84
CA ALA A 635 19.55 6.70 -7.70
C ALA A 635 19.17 5.62 -6.66
N GLN A 636 18.68 4.45 -7.11
CA GLN A 636 18.38 3.32 -6.23
C GLN A 636 19.64 2.73 -5.58
N ALA A 637 20.73 2.61 -6.33
CA ALA A 637 22.01 2.13 -5.80
C ALA A 637 22.60 3.08 -4.74
N LEU A 638 22.55 4.39 -4.94
CA LEU A 638 22.96 5.39 -3.94
C LEU A 638 22.11 5.32 -2.68
N ASN A 639 20.79 5.15 -2.83
CA ASN A 639 19.90 4.94 -1.70
C ASN A 639 20.26 3.65 -0.93
N ALA A 640 20.58 2.56 -1.64
CA ALA A 640 21.00 1.31 -1.00
C ALA A 640 22.29 1.49 -0.17
N ILE A 641 23.30 2.18 -0.71
CA ILE A 641 24.55 2.50 0.02
C ILE A 641 24.26 3.41 1.22
N ALA A 642 23.41 4.43 1.05
CA ALA A 642 23.02 5.32 2.14
C ALA A 642 22.28 4.57 3.26
N GLU A 643 21.38 3.64 2.91
CA GLU A 643 20.70 2.77 3.88
C GLU A 643 21.65 1.78 4.55
N GLN A 644 22.63 1.22 3.84
CA GLN A 644 23.68 0.39 4.44
C GLN A 644 24.48 1.20 5.45
N ASN A 645 24.99 2.39 5.09
CA ASN A 645 25.73 3.26 5.98
C ASN A 645 24.90 3.67 7.22
N ARG A 646 23.61 3.97 7.02
CA ARG A 646 22.68 4.26 8.12
C ARG A 646 22.50 3.03 9.01
N THR A 647 22.33 1.86 8.43
CA THR A 647 22.14 0.59 9.16
C THR A 647 23.39 0.24 9.95
N GLU A 648 24.59 0.39 9.39
CA GLU A 648 25.86 0.19 10.07
C GLU A 648 26.06 1.20 11.22
N HIS A 649 25.73 2.48 11.00
CA HIS A 649 25.80 3.47 12.05
C HIS A 649 24.82 3.16 13.19
N ILE A 650 23.56 2.83 12.86
CA ILE A 650 22.55 2.39 13.81
C ILE A 650 23.05 1.15 14.57
N ALA A 651 23.53 0.13 13.87
CA ALA A 651 24.08 -1.08 14.48
C ALA A 651 25.21 -0.77 15.46
N SER A 652 26.12 0.15 15.12
CA SER A 652 27.19 0.60 16.02
C SER A 652 26.67 1.25 17.32
N GLN A 653 25.58 2.03 17.23
CA GLN A 653 24.93 2.64 18.40
C GLN A 653 24.20 1.61 19.27
N PHE A 654 23.58 0.59 18.65
CA PHE A 654 22.83 -0.46 19.35
C PHE A 654 23.73 -1.60 19.89
N THR A 655 24.93 -1.79 19.34
CA THR A 655 25.86 -2.85 19.74
C THR A 655 26.13 -2.81 21.25
N HIS A 656 26.29 -1.63 21.85
CA HIS A 656 26.49 -1.55 23.31
C HIS A 656 25.23 -1.78 24.15
N SER A 657 24.05 -1.47 23.62
CA SER A 657 22.79 -1.47 24.38
C SER A 657 22.03 -2.80 24.35
N LEU A 658 22.32 -3.69 23.40
CA LEU A 658 21.61 -4.97 23.23
C LEU A 658 22.52 -6.21 23.33
N ASN A 659 23.83 -6.03 23.52
CA ASN A 659 24.80 -7.14 23.62
C ASN A 659 24.55 -8.06 24.83
N HIS A 660 23.85 -7.57 25.86
CA HIS A 660 23.49 -8.37 27.03
C HIS A 660 22.37 -9.39 26.77
N LEU A 661 21.64 -9.26 25.66
CA LEU A 661 20.55 -10.16 25.28
C LEU A 661 21.10 -11.46 24.66
N SER A 662 20.44 -12.59 24.92
CA SER A 662 20.72 -13.89 24.30
C SER A 662 20.30 -13.94 22.83
N THR A 663 20.71 -14.96 22.08
CA THR A 663 20.30 -15.14 20.67
C THR A 663 18.79 -15.31 20.52
N GLU A 664 18.15 -16.03 21.45
CA GLU A 664 16.69 -16.22 21.49
C GLU A 664 15.98 -14.89 21.77
N GLU A 665 16.44 -14.13 22.77
CA GLU A 665 15.88 -12.81 23.12
C GLU A 665 16.03 -11.80 21.98
N ARG A 666 17.14 -11.84 21.24
CA ARG A 666 17.32 -11.01 20.03
C ARG A 666 16.40 -11.45 18.89
N SER A 667 16.07 -12.75 18.80
CA SER A 667 15.10 -13.26 17.82
C SER A 667 13.69 -12.77 18.14
N ASP A 668 13.29 -12.84 19.41
CA ASP A 668 11.99 -12.33 19.89
C ASP A 668 11.88 -10.81 19.68
N LEU A 669 12.94 -10.07 20.03
CA LEU A 669 13.00 -8.63 19.77
C LEU A 669 12.86 -8.32 18.28
N ARG A 670 13.54 -9.07 17.41
CA ARG A 670 13.42 -8.92 15.95
C ARG A 670 12.00 -9.19 15.47
N ALA A 671 11.36 -10.26 15.95
CA ALA A 671 9.98 -10.58 15.60
C ALA A 671 9.01 -9.47 16.05
N CYS A 672 9.21 -8.93 17.26
CA CYS A 672 8.43 -7.81 17.78
C CYS A 672 8.65 -6.51 16.97
N VAL A 673 9.88 -6.22 16.52
CA VAL A 673 10.16 -5.06 15.64
C VAL A 673 9.41 -5.18 14.31
N GLN A 674 9.37 -6.38 13.73
CA GLN A 674 8.63 -6.61 12.49
C GLN A 674 7.13 -6.42 12.70
N ARG A 675 6.56 -6.99 13.78
CA ARG A 675 5.16 -6.76 14.16
C ARG A 675 4.87 -5.26 14.36
N TYR A 676 5.74 -4.54 15.06
CA TYR A 676 5.60 -3.10 15.30
C TYR A 676 5.58 -2.30 14.01
N ARG A 677 6.49 -2.61 13.06
CA ARG A 677 6.52 -1.98 11.74
C ARG A 677 5.21 -2.21 10.98
N HIS A 678 4.71 -3.44 10.96
CA HIS A 678 3.44 -3.77 10.30
C HIS A 678 2.26 -3.05 10.96
N ALA A 679 2.20 -3.02 12.29
CA ALA A 679 1.15 -2.31 13.03
C ALA A 679 1.20 -0.80 12.78
N MET A 680 2.39 -0.18 12.80
CA MET A 680 2.56 1.24 12.49
C MET A 680 2.05 1.56 11.07
N ASN A 681 2.45 0.77 10.07
CA ASN A 681 1.98 0.97 8.69
C ASN A 681 0.45 0.83 8.59
N ALA A 682 -0.13 -0.21 9.21
CA ALA A 682 -1.57 -0.40 9.24
C ALA A 682 -2.30 0.77 9.91
N SER A 683 -1.76 1.31 11.01
CA SER A 683 -2.34 2.48 11.69
C SER A 683 -2.26 3.75 10.85
N ILE A 684 -1.15 3.98 10.15
CA ILE A 684 -0.97 5.13 9.24
C ILE A 684 -1.96 5.01 8.09
N THR A 685 -2.07 3.84 7.46
CA THR A 685 -3.04 3.62 6.36
C THR A 685 -4.48 3.83 6.85
N CYS A 686 -4.84 3.30 8.03
CA CYS A 686 -6.15 3.50 8.63
C CYS A 686 -6.47 5.00 8.83
N LEU A 687 -5.51 5.77 9.36
CA LEU A 687 -5.65 7.21 9.57
C LEU A 687 -5.70 8.00 8.26
N GLN A 688 -4.85 7.69 7.28
CA GLN A 688 -4.87 8.34 5.96
C GLN A 688 -6.19 8.13 5.22
N GLN A 689 -6.81 6.95 5.37
CA GLN A 689 -8.12 6.66 4.79
C GLN A 689 -9.28 7.33 5.55
N SER A 690 -9.14 7.48 6.88
CA SER A 690 -10.23 7.96 7.73
C SER A 690 -10.22 9.48 7.95
N LEU A 691 -9.04 10.10 7.93
CA LEU A 691 -8.81 11.52 8.20
C LEU A 691 -8.17 12.21 6.98
N PRO A 692 -8.93 13.01 6.21
CA PRO A 692 -8.35 13.80 5.12
C PRO A 692 -7.34 14.83 5.65
N GLU A 693 -6.38 15.22 4.81
CA GLU A 693 -5.46 16.30 5.17
C GLU A 693 -6.25 17.60 5.43
N ARG A 694 -5.89 18.30 6.51
CA ARG A 694 -6.64 19.46 7.03
C ARG A 694 -6.93 20.49 5.95
N SER A 695 -5.92 20.85 5.17
CA SER A 695 -6.03 21.88 4.13
C SER A 695 -6.94 21.44 2.99
N GLN A 696 -6.87 20.16 2.58
CA GLN A 696 -7.78 19.57 1.58
C GLN A 696 -9.22 19.52 2.07
N PHE A 697 -9.45 19.06 3.31
CA PHE A 697 -10.78 19.02 3.94
C PHE A 697 -11.42 20.41 3.93
N ILE A 698 -10.69 21.41 4.43
CA ILE A 698 -11.19 22.80 4.51
C ILE A 698 -11.50 23.34 3.12
N ARG A 699 -10.59 23.16 2.16
CA ARG A 699 -10.81 23.62 0.80
C ARG A 699 -12.05 22.97 0.20
N HIS A 700 -12.25 21.67 0.39
CA HIS A 700 -13.41 20.94 -0.12
C HIS A 700 -14.71 21.48 0.49
N THR A 701 -14.79 21.54 1.83
CA THR A 701 -15.97 22.00 2.56
C THR A 701 -16.32 23.46 2.20
N LEU A 702 -15.31 24.34 2.18
CA LEU A 702 -15.48 25.73 1.78
C LEU A 702 -15.96 25.85 0.34
N THR A 703 -15.34 25.13 -0.59
CA THR A 703 -15.70 25.15 -2.01
C THR A 703 -17.13 24.68 -2.20
N GLN A 704 -17.52 23.57 -1.57
CA GLN A 704 -18.87 23.03 -1.65
C GLN A 704 -19.91 24.04 -1.13
N GLN A 705 -19.63 24.70 -0.01
CA GLN A 705 -20.52 25.71 0.55
C GLN A 705 -20.63 26.95 -0.33
N LEU A 706 -19.51 27.47 -0.81
CA LEU A 706 -19.50 28.63 -1.71
C LEU A 706 -20.21 28.32 -3.05
N ARG A 707 -20.08 27.09 -3.58
CA ARG A 707 -20.84 26.65 -4.76
C ARG A 707 -22.35 26.64 -4.48
N THR A 708 -22.74 26.18 -3.30
CA THR A 708 -24.15 26.11 -2.88
C THR A 708 -24.74 27.51 -2.68
N ASP A 709 -24.01 28.41 -2.02
CA ASP A 709 -24.46 29.77 -1.73
C ASP A 709 -24.48 30.67 -2.98
N LEU A 710 -23.53 30.48 -3.91
CA LEU A 710 -23.26 31.43 -5.00
C LEU A 710 -23.53 30.86 -6.41
N GLY A 711 -23.85 29.57 -6.54
CA GLY A 711 -24.21 28.94 -7.82
C GLY A 711 -23.05 28.84 -8.83
N LEU A 712 -21.81 28.76 -8.36
CA LEU A 712 -20.60 28.78 -9.20
C LEU A 712 -20.14 27.36 -9.58
N SER A 713 -19.67 27.16 -10.81
CA SER A 713 -19.08 25.88 -11.26
C SER A 713 -17.63 25.71 -10.80
N ALA A 714 -16.84 26.79 -10.86
CA ALA A 714 -15.45 26.86 -10.42
C ALA A 714 -15.25 28.02 -9.44
N ILE A 715 -14.41 27.82 -8.43
CA ILE A 715 -14.11 28.82 -7.40
C ILE A 715 -12.62 29.18 -7.51
N PRO A 716 -12.27 30.45 -7.74
CA PRO A 716 -10.88 30.89 -7.78
C PRO A 716 -10.27 30.85 -6.38
N LYS A 717 -8.94 30.90 -6.28
CA LYS A 717 -8.27 31.07 -5.00
C LYS A 717 -8.58 32.47 -4.47
N ILE A 718 -9.18 32.54 -3.27
CA ILE A 718 -9.62 33.79 -2.64
C ILE A 718 -8.60 34.20 -1.58
N THR A 719 -8.02 35.38 -1.75
CA THR A 719 -7.12 35.98 -0.76
C THR A 719 -7.77 37.22 -0.17
N VAL A 720 -7.80 37.29 1.16
CA VAL A 720 -8.34 38.41 1.94
C VAL A 720 -7.18 39.23 2.45
N ASN A 721 -7.11 40.48 2.02
CA ASN A 721 -6.14 41.46 2.46
C ASN A 721 -6.72 42.28 3.63
N LEU A 722 -6.10 42.20 4.80
CA LEU A 722 -6.58 42.81 6.05
C LEU A 722 -5.55 43.81 6.59
N PRO A 723 -5.97 44.93 7.22
CA PRO A 723 -5.04 45.75 7.99
C PRO A 723 -4.51 44.95 9.20
N ASP A 724 -3.29 45.24 9.64
CA ASP A 724 -2.69 44.54 10.79
C ASP A 724 -3.40 44.86 12.11
N HIS A 725 -3.93 46.07 12.29
CA HIS A 725 -4.77 46.46 13.44
C HIS A 725 -5.76 47.58 13.08
N VAL A 726 -6.78 47.79 13.93
CA VAL A 726 -7.77 48.88 13.81
C VAL A 726 -7.90 49.64 15.14
N GLU A 727 -7.67 50.96 15.11
CA GLU A 727 -7.80 51.81 16.29
C GLU A 727 -9.18 52.47 16.39
N MET A 728 -9.80 52.45 17.57
CA MET A 728 -11.03 53.20 17.85
C MET A 728 -10.69 54.57 18.46
N ARG A 729 -11.13 55.65 17.80
CA ARG A 729 -10.99 57.03 18.30
C ARG A 729 -12.37 57.65 18.49
N ARG A 730 -12.54 58.45 19.55
CA ARG A 730 -13.80 59.17 19.81
C ARG A 730 -13.71 60.57 19.22
N GLU A 731 -14.49 60.83 18.18
CA GLU A 731 -14.55 62.13 17.53
C GLU A 731 -15.80 62.92 17.95
N PRO A 732 -15.72 64.24 18.14
CA PRO A 732 -16.87 65.07 18.47
C PRO A 732 -17.90 65.11 17.33
N VAL A 733 -19.19 64.93 17.65
CA VAL A 733 -20.29 64.98 16.68
C VAL A 733 -20.68 66.42 16.43
N VAL A 734 -20.25 66.96 15.29
CA VAL A 734 -20.60 68.31 14.82
C VAL A 734 -22.11 68.40 14.59
N GLY A 735 -22.79 69.30 15.31
CA GLY A 735 -24.22 69.61 15.12
C GLY A 735 -25.23 68.89 16.02
N SER A 736 -24.79 68.09 17.00
CA SER A 736 -25.68 67.29 17.87
C SER A 736 -26.47 68.08 18.94
N GLY A 737 -26.14 69.36 19.14
CA GLY A 737 -26.77 70.21 20.16
C GLY A 737 -26.50 69.81 21.63
N GLN A 738 -25.78 68.71 21.89
CA GLN A 738 -25.37 68.28 23.22
C GLN A 738 -23.87 68.49 23.47
N PRO A 739 -23.46 69.10 24.60
CA PRO A 739 -22.05 69.23 24.94
C PRO A 739 -21.44 67.84 25.22
N HIS A 740 -20.28 67.57 24.61
CA HIS A 740 -19.51 66.30 24.68
C HIS A 740 -20.09 65.09 23.93
N ALA A 741 -21.02 65.28 23.00
CA ALA A 741 -21.42 64.21 22.10
C ALA A 741 -20.21 63.77 21.24
N THR A 742 -19.74 62.54 21.45
CA THR A 742 -18.67 61.93 20.66
C THR A 742 -19.18 60.66 19.99
N LYS A 743 -18.73 60.38 18.77
CA LYS A 743 -18.98 59.12 18.07
C LYS A 743 -17.67 58.32 17.99
N PRO A 744 -17.70 57.00 18.21
CA PRO A 744 -16.56 56.15 17.90
C PRO A 744 -16.35 56.09 16.37
N VAL A 745 -15.12 56.31 15.92
CA VAL A 745 -14.67 56.18 14.54
C VAL A 745 -13.46 55.26 14.52
N TYR A 746 -13.45 54.30 13.61
CA TYR A 746 -12.40 53.28 13.51
C TYR A 746 -11.42 53.62 12.38
N TYR A 747 -10.11 53.50 12.65
CA TYR A 747 -9.03 53.78 11.69
C TYR A 747 -8.19 52.53 11.45
N PRO A 748 -8.07 52.03 10.21
CA PRO A 748 -7.20 50.89 9.89
C PRO A 748 -5.74 51.32 9.78
N SER A 749 -4.81 50.40 10.08
CA SER A 749 -3.37 50.59 9.85
C SER A 749 -3.01 50.63 8.36
N GLU A 750 -1.88 51.27 8.03
CA GLU A 750 -1.31 51.25 6.67
C GLU A 750 -0.71 49.90 6.31
N ALA A 751 -0.07 49.22 7.27
CA ALA A 751 0.44 47.86 7.08
C ALA A 751 -0.73 46.86 6.97
N ARG A 752 -0.64 45.96 5.99
CA ARG A 752 -1.67 44.97 5.65
C ARG A 752 -1.05 43.62 5.40
N THR A 753 -1.80 42.57 5.73
CA THR A 753 -1.40 41.17 5.57
C THR A 753 -2.39 40.45 4.66
N ASP A 754 -1.87 39.67 3.72
CA ASP A 754 -2.65 38.75 2.88
C ASP A 754 -2.84 37.42 3.59
N ILE A 755 -4.09 36.96 3.67
CA ILE A 755 -4.45 35.65 4.21
C ILE A 755 -5.44 34.98 3.26
N THR A 756 -5.17 33.72 2.90
CA THR A 756 -6.13 32.94 2.11
C THR A 756 -7.42 32.74 2.91
N LEU A 757 -8.57 32.69 2.24
CA LEU A 757 -9.86 32.52 2.90
C LEU A 757 -9.92 31.27 3.81
N GLU A 758 -9.28 30.17 3.40
CA GLU A 758 -9.17 28.94 4.18
C GLU A 758 -8.48 29.17 5.54
N HIS A 759 -7.31 29.81 5.52
CA HIS A 759 -6.56 30.14 6.73
C HIS A 759 -7.25 31.19 7.60
N LEU A 760 -8.05 32.09 7.00
CA LEU A 760 -8.83 33.07 7.74
C LEU A 760 -9.93 32.38 8.56
N LEU A 761 -10.70 31.50 7.94
CA LEU A 761 -11.82 30.79 8.58
C LEU A 761 -11.36 29.66 9.53
N LEU A 762 -10.09 29.24 9.45
CA LEU A 762 -9.47 28.38 10.46
C LEU A 762 -9.18 29.11 11.78
N LYS A 763 -9.00 30.42 11.72
CA LYS A 763 -8.78 31.24 12.91
C LYS A 763 -10.14 31.66 13.43
N ALA A 764 -10.43 31.37 14.70
CA ALA A 764 -11.63 31.89 15.35
C ALA A 764 -11.67 33.42 15.19
N ILE A 765 -12.75 33.95 14.60
CA ILE A 765 -12.90 35.38 14.38
C ILE A 765 -13.26 36.05 15.71
N ASP A 766 -12.25 36.57 16.39
CA ASP A 766 -12.39 37.36 17.61
C ASP A 766 -12.87 38.80 17.32
N GLU A 767 -13.12 39.57 18.39
CA GLU A 767 -13.62 40.95 18.26
C GLU A 767 -12.64 41.85 17.49
N ASP A 768 -11.32 41.62 17.59
CA ASP A 768 -10.31 42.39 16.85
C ASP A 768 -10.36 42.07 15.35
N LEU A 769 -10.35 40.78 14.99
CA LEU A 769 -10.43 40.34 13.61
C LEU A 769 -11.75 40.77 12.96
N GLN A 770 -12.85 40.76 13.72
CA GLN A 770 -14.14 41.27 13.26
C GLN A 770 -14.07 42.77 12.88
N GLN A 771 -13.36 43.59 13.67
CA GLN A 771 -13.15 45.01 13.32
C GLN A 771 -12.28 45.17 12.07
N ARG A 772 -11.24 44.33 11.93
CA ARG A 772 -10.34 44.33 10.76
C ARG A 772 -11.06 43.92 9.47
N LEU A 773 -12.01 42.98 9.54
CA LEU A 773 -12.81 42.52 8.40
C LEU A 773 -13.67 43.64 7.79
N ASN A 774 -14.09 44.64 8.57
CA ASN A 774 -14.85 45.78 8.05
C ASN A 774 -14.07 46.64 7.04
N PHE A 775 -12.73 46.49 7.00
CA PHE A 775 -11.84 47.20 6.08
C PHE A 775 -11.22 46.26 5.03
N MET A 776 -11.67 45.00 4.91
CA MET A 776 -11.04 44.01 4.05
C MET A 776 -11.04 44.39 2.56
N ARG A 777 -10.04 43.88 1.83
CA ARG A 777 -10.06 43.82 0.35
C ARG A 777 -9.90 42.36 -0.07
N VAL A 778 -10.54 41.97 -1.17
CA VAL A 778 -10.50 40.60 -1.66
C VAL A 778 -9.84 40.56 -3.04
N THR A 779 -8.95 39.60 -3.24
CA THR A 779 -8.28 39.32 -4.52
C THR A 779 -8.52 37.87 -4.94
N PHE A 780 -8.52 37.63 -6.26
CA PHE A 780 -8.88 36.36 -6.88
C PHE A 780 -7.79 35.91 -7.85
N ASP A 781 -7.52 34.60 -7.85
CA ASP A 781 -6.61 33.95 -8.79
C ASP A 781 -7.28 32.67 -9.34
N PRO A 782 -7.68 32.62 -10.62
CA PRO A 782 -7.56 33.69 -11.64
C PRO A 782 -8.46 34.91 -11.35
N PRO A 783 -8.15 36.09 -11.94
CA PRO A 783 -8.91 37.31 -11.71
C PRO A 783 -10.37 37.18 -12.17
N GLU A 784 -11.29 37.68 -11.33
CA GLU A 784 -12.73 37.57 -11.57
C GLU A 784 -13.20 38.46 -12.74
N THR A 785 -14.08 37.93 -13.61
CA THR A 785 -14.62 38.63 -14.79
C THR A 785 -16.00 39.27 -14.59
N THR A 786 -16.80 38.81 -13.62
CA THR A 786 -18.23 39.16 -13.49
C THR A 786 -18.62 40.00 -12.26
N ALA A 787 -17.66 40.32 -11.37
CA ALA A 787 -17.86 41.07 -10.11
C ALA A 787 -18.98 40.53 -9.18
N HIS A 788 -19.44 39.31 -9.39
CA HIS A 788 -20.47 38.65 -8.60
C HIS A 788 -19.91 38.17 -7.26
N LEU A 789 -18.71 37.57 -7.30
CA LEU A 789 -17.98 37.02 -6.17
C LEU A 789 -17.44 38.13 -5.27
N SER A 790 -16.90 39.21 -5.86
CA SER A 790 -16.48 40.41 -5.14
C SER A 790 -17.62 41.09 -4.36
N ASN A 791 -18.85 41.06 -4.89
CA ASN A 791 -20.02 41.65 -4.24
C ASN A 791 -20.64 40.75 -3.17
N ALA A 792 -20.53 39.43 -3.34
CA ALA A 792 -21.07 38.46 -2.39
C ALA A 792 -20.21 38.32 -1.11
N LEU A 793 -18.88 38.40 -1.25
CA LEU A 793 -17.94 38.27 -0.15
C LEU A 793 -17.86 39.55 0.69
N THR A 794 -18.80 39.70 1.63
CA THR A 794 -18.85 40.80 2.61
C THR A 794 -18.39 40.35 4.01
N SER A 795 -18.02 41.30 4.88
CA SER A 795 -17.70 41.01 6.30
C SER A 795 -18.83 40.21 6.99
N ALA A 796 -20.09 40.62 6.76
CA ALA A 796 -21.26 39.91 7.29
C ALA A 796 -21.40 38.49 6.73
N TYR A 797 -21.09 38.29 5.44
CA TYR A 797 -21.07 36.96 4.84
C TYR A 797 -20.01 36.06 5.47
N LEU A 798 -18.78 36.55 5.63
CA LEU A 798 -17.67 35.79 6.22
C LEU A 798 -17.93 35.42 7.69
N LEU A 799 -18.51 36.33 8.49
CA LEU A 799 -18.90 36.04 9.88
C LEU A 799 -19.99 34.97 9.97
N ARG A 800 -20.92 34.94 9.01
CA ARG A 800 -21.95 33.89 8.92
C ARG A 800 -21.32 32.56 8.48
N LEU A 801 -20.43 32.62 7.50
CA LEU A 801 -19.74 31.46 6.94
C LEU A 801 -18.87 30.76 8.00
N ASP A 802 -18.12 31.52 8.79
CA ASP A 802 -17.31 31.03 9.92
C ASP A 802 -18.17 30.24 10.92
N LYS A 803 -19.27 30.83 11.39
CA LYS A 803 -20.17 30.18 12.36
C LYS A 803 -20.92 28.97 11.80
N MET A 804 -21.24 29.01 10.50
CA MET A 804 -22.00 27.94 9.85
C MET A 804 -21.13 26.72 9.57
N LEU A 805 -19.90 26.95 9.09
CA LEU A 805 -18.98 25.87 8.79
C LEU A 805 -18.29 25.33 10.04
N ASP A 806 -18.00 26.20 11.01
CA ASP A 806 -17.20 25.90 12.20
C ASP A 806 -16.02 24.98 11.83
N LEU A 807 -15.18 25.41 10.89
CA LEU A 807 -14.18 24.53 10.27
C LEU A 807 -13.25 23.88 11.31
N GLY A 808 -12.97 24.59 12.41
CA GLY A 808 -12.24 24.07 13.55
C GLY A 808 -12.99 22.91 14.21
N GLY A 809 -14.25 23.12 14.62
CA GLY A 809 -15.08 22.08 15.23
C GLY A 809 -15.42 20.93 14.28
N ALA A 810 -15.65 21.20 13.00
CA ALA A 810 -15.91 20.19 11.97
C ALA A 810 -14.68 19.29 11.74
N TYR A 811 -13.48 19.86 11.71
CA TYR A 811 -12.26 19.05 11.59
C TYR A 811 -11.94 18.31 12.90
N GLU A 812 -12.22 18.90 14.07
CA GLU A 812 -12.15 18.19 15.36
C GLU A 812 -13.09 16.97 15.37
N HIS A 813 -14.32 17.14 14.87
CA HIS A 813 -15.26 16.03 14.71
C HIS A 813 -14.72 14.95 13.76
N ALA A 814 -14.13 15.33 12.63
CA ALA A 814 -13.48 14.39 11.71
C ALA A 814 -12.32 13.62 12.37
N ILE A 815 -11.55 14.26 13.25
CA ILE A 815 -10.52 13.58 14.05
C ILE A 815 -11.17 12.56 14.99
N ILE A 816 -12.22 12.95 15.73
CA ILE A 816 -12.94 12.05 16.64
C ILE A 816 -13.49 10.83 15.89
N GLU A 817 -14.10 11.04 14.72
CA GLU A 817 -14.59 9.96 13.85
C GLU A 817 -13.48 9.07 13.31
N ALA A 818 -12.31 9.64 12.98
CA ALA A 818 -11.18 8.88 12.49
C ALA A 818 -10.62 7.89 13.53
N PHE A 819 -10.73 8.21 14.82
CA PHE A 819 -10.32 7.32 15.93
C PHE A 819 -11.45 6.39 16.40
N ASN A 820 -12.69 6.89 16.55
CA ASN A 820 -13.80 6.14 17.15
C ASN A 820 -14.70 5.44 16.12
N GLY A 821 -14.54 5.75 14.84
CA GLY A 821 -15.43 5.34 13.75
C GLY A 821 -16.57 6.33 13.49
N LYS A 822 -17.15 6.22 12.29
CA LYS A 822 -18.22 7.10 11.80
C LYS A 822 -19.61 6.59 12.19
N GLU A 823 -20.59 7.47 12.10
CA GLU A 823 -21.99 7.07 12.14
C GLU A 823 -22.32 6.19 10.93
N GLY A 824 -22.83 4.98 11.16
CA GLY A 824 -23.04 3.95 10.12
C GLY A 824 -21.97 2.87 10.04
N ASP A 825 -20.80 3.03 10.70
CA ASP A 825 -19.79 1.96 10.77
C ASP A 825 -20.35 0.72 11.49
N THR A 826 -19.98 -0.46 10.99
CA THR A 826 -20.29 -1.75 11.64
C THR A 826 -19.53 -1.88 12.96
N ALA A 827 -20.03 -2.69 13.89
CA ALA A 827 -19.34 -2.96 15.16
C ALA A 827 -17.92 -3.52 14.92
N MET A 828 -17.77 -4.41 13.93
CA MET A 828 -16.49 -5.00 13.55
C MET A 828 -15.49 -3.97 13.02
N ALA A 829 -15.96 -2.99 12.23
CA ALA A 829 -15.10 -1.93 11.72
C ALA A 829 -14.58 -1.03 12.87
N ARG A 830 -15.42 -0.75 13.87
CA ARG A 830 -15.00 0.00 15.07
C ARG A 830 -14.01 -0.78 15.93
N GLU A 831 -14.27 -2.07 16.17
CA GLU A 831 -13.35 -2.95 16.92
C GLU A 831 -12.00 -3.09 16.21
N TRP A 832 -12.00 -3.30 14.90
CA TRP A 832 -10.77 -3.35 14.11
C TRP A 832 -9.99 -2.05 14.16
N ARG A 833 -10.67 -0.91 14.05
CA ARG A 833 -10.03 0.40 14.15
C ARG A 833 -9.38 0.60 15.52
N ASP A 834 -10.07 0.25 16.60
CA ASP A 834 -9.51 0.32 17.95
C ASP A 834 -8.29 -0.60 18.10
N GLU A 835 -8.34 -1.82 17.58
CA GLU A 835 -7.21 -2.76 17.55
C GLU A 835 -6.03 -2.18 16.78
N VAL A 836 -6.22 -1.78 15.52
CA VAL A 836 -5.16 -1.29 14.62
C VAL A 836 -4.50 -0.02 15.14
N LEU A 837 -5.28 0.90 15.74
CA LEU A 837 -4.73 2.15 16.27
C LEU A 837 -4.03 1.95 17.63
N ARG A 838 -4.38 0.92 18.41
CA ARG A 838 -3.73 0.61 19.70
C ARG A 838 -2.52 -0.29 19.60
N GLU A 839 -2.54 -1.25 18.67
CA GLU A 839 -1.50 -2.27 18.53
C GLU A 839 -0.07 -1.69 18.46
N PRO A 840 0.21 -0.57 17.76
CA PRO A 840 1.54 0.03 17.75
C PRO A 840 2.01 0.45 19.15
N PHE A 841 1.12 1.00 19.98
CA PHE A 841 1.45 1.41 21.34
C PHE A 841 1.75 0.21 22.22
N ALA A 842 0.94 -0.86 22.14
CA ALA A 842 1.19 -2.10 22.86
C ALA A 842 2.54 -2.72 22.48
N LEU A 843 2.82 -2.82 21.18
CA LEU A 843 4.08 -3.34 20.65
C LEU A 843 5.28 -2.45 21.01
N SER A 844 5.13 -1.13 21.07
CA SER A 844 6.21 -0.23 21.51
C SER A 844 6.66 -0.52 22.96
N LEU A 845 5.72 -0.90 23.82
CA LEU A 845 6.00 -1.28 25.21
C LEU A 845 6.57 -2.70 25.30
N GLU A 846 6.08 -3.62 24.45
CA GLU A 846 6.63 -4.97 24.33
C GLU A 846 8.10 -4.90 23.87
N LEU A 847 8.41 -4.08 22.86
CA LEU A 847 9.78 -3.79 22.43
C LEU A 847 10.64 -3.27 23.58
N LEU A 848 10.11 -2.33 24.36
CA LEU A 848 10.81 -1.81 25.51
C LEU A 848 11.05 -2.88 26.57
N ALA A 849 10.08 -3.77 26.83
CA ALA A 849 10.23 -4.89 27.76
C ALA A 849 11.26 -5.91 27.27
N LEU A 850 11.23 -6.28 25.98
CA LEU A 850 12.15 -7.22 25.34
C LEU A 850 13.58 -6.68 25.26
N SER A 851 13.75 -5.36 25.16
CA SER A 851 15.09 -4.72 25.19
C SER A 851 15.81 -4.87 26.54
N LYS A 852 15.09 -5.28 27.60
CA LYS A 852 15.55 -5.39 28.98
C LYS A 852 16.41 -4.19 29.42
N PRO A 853 15.83 -2.98 29.56
CA PRO A 853 16.56 -1.80 30.00
C PRO A 853 17.25 -2.06 31.33
N THR A 854 18.57 -1.88 31.37
CA THR A 854 19.44 -2.20 32.53
C THR A 854 19.12 -1.43 33.81
N ARG A 855 18.24 -0.42 33.74
CA ARG A 855 17.80 0.40 34.87
C ARG A 855 16.58 -0.18 35.60
N LEU A 856 15.99 -1.25 35.09
CA LEU A 856 14.88 -1.94 35.72
C LEU A 856 15.39 -3.24 36.33
N ASP A 857 14.83 -3.63 37.46
CA ASP A 857 14.99 -4.97 38.00
C ASP A 857 13.91 -5.91 37.44
N ASP A 858 13.91 -7.18 37.89
CA ASP A 858 12.91 -8.16 37.47
C ASP A 858 11.46 -7.72 37.73
N THR A 859 11.23 -6.94 38.81
CA THR A 859 9.90 -6.40 39.13
C THR A 859 9.52 -5.29 38.16
N GLY A 860 10.46 -4.38 37.86
CA GLY A 860 10.27 -3.34 36.84
C GLY A 860 10.02 -3.91 35.43
N HIS A 861 10.73 -4.98 35.06
CA HIS A 861 10.50 -5.69 33.80
C HIS A 861 9.14 -6.39 33.75
N ALA A 862 8.72 -7.04 34.85
CA ALA A 862 7.39 -7.62 34.94
C ALA A 862 6.29 -6.55 34.80
N LEU A 863 6.46 -5.39 35.44
CA LEU A 863 5.53 -4.27 35.31
C LEU A 863 5.41 -3.78 33.87
N LEU A 864 6.51 -3.66 33.11
CA LEU A 864 6.45 -3.28 31.70
C LEU A 864 5.76 -4.33 30.83
N ARG A 865 5.98 -5.62 31.10
CA ARG A 865 5.32 -6.70 30.36
C ARG A 865 3.81 -6.72 30.63
N ASP A 866 3.42 -6.56 31.90
CA ASP A 866 2.02 -6.44 32.27
C ASP A 866 1.38 -5.18 31.67
N ALA A 867 2.14 -4.08 31.51
CA ALA A 867 1.72 -2.85 30.83
C ALA A 867 1.40 -3.10 29.36
N ALA A 868 2.31 -3.77 28.64
CA ALA A 868 2.13 -4.14 27.25
C ALA A 868 0.91 -5.07 27.07
N ALA A 869 0.65 -5.96 28.03
CA ALA A 869 -0.52 -6.84 28.04
C ALA A 869 -1.83 -6.17 28.49
N GLY A 870 -1.81 -4.89 28.86
CA GLY A 870 -2.99 -4.16 29.35
C GLY A 870 -3.47 -4.60 30.74
N ALA A 871 -2.62 -5.27 31.53
CA ALA A 871 -2.98 -5.87 32.83
C ALA A 871 -2.74 -4.95 34.03
N ILE A 872 -2.24 -3.73 33.82
CA ILE A 872 -1.97 -2.75 34.88
C ILE A 872 -2.67 -1.41 34.63
N GLU A 873 -2.74 -0.62 35.71
CA GLU A 873 -3.34 0.71 35.70
C GLU A 873 -2.32 1.75 35.22
N TRP A 874 -2.76 2.58 34.27
CA TRP A 874 -2.00 3.69 33.71
C TRP A 874 -2.44 4.98 34.38
N THR A 875 -1.60 5.54 35.24
CA THR A 875 -1.91 6.80 35.92
C THR A 875 -1.27 7.97 35.18
N PRO A 876 -2.04 8.89 34.55
CA PRO A 876 -1.47 10.07 33.92
C PRO A 876 -0.92 11.03 34.98
N LEU A 877 0.19 11.72 34.67
CA LEU A 877 0.71 12.75 35.55
C LEU A 877 0.04 14.10 35.29
N ILE A 878 -0.26 14.81 36.37
CA ILE A 878 -0.88 16.14 36.32
C ILE A 878 0.14 17.16 36.83
N LEU A 879 0.47 18.14 36.00
CA LEU A 879 1.16 19.35 36.42
C LEU A 879 0.18 20.25 37.14
N ASN A 880 0.47 20.56 38.40
CA ASN A 880 -0.21 21.60 39.15
C ASN A 880 0.67 22.85 39.13
N PRO A 881 0.50 23.78 38.16
CA PRO A 881 1.15 25.06 38.25
C PRO A 881 0.64 25.77 39.53
N GLY A 882 1.54 26.39 40.27
CA GLY A 882 1.11 27.32 41.32
C GLY A 882 0.24 28.43 40.74
N VAL A 883 -0.43 29.21 41.59
CA VAL A 883 -1.26 30.34 41.15
C VAL A 883 -0.40 31.31 40.33
N ALA A 884 -0.75 31.48 39.05
CA ALA A 884 -0.09 32.44 38.17
C ALA A 884 -0.38 33.88 38.64
N ILE A 885 0.38 34.86 38.12
CA ILE A 885 0.27 36.28 38.52
C ILE A 885 -1.14 36.84 38.21
N ASP A 886 -1.84 36.25 37.24
CA ASP A 886 -3.22 36.57 36.86
C ASP A 886 -4.29 35.86 37.73
N GLY A 887 -3.88 35.06 38.71
CA GLY A 887 -4.77 34.31 39.60
C GLY A 887 -5.24 32.96 39.05
N SER A 888 -4.80 32.53 37.86
CA SER A 888 -5.18 31.24 37.30
C SER A 888 -4.41 30.07 37.92
N SER A 889 -5.10 28.94 38.16
CA SER A 889 -4.52 27.71 38.73
C SER A 889 -5.12 26.47 38.06
N LYS A 890 -4.98 26.39 36.74
CA LYS A 890 -5.48 25.22 36.01
C LYS A 890 -4.45 24.10 36.08
N ALA A 891 -4.81 23.01 36.74
CA ALA A 891 -4.08 21.75 36.65
C ALA A 891 -4.10 21.26 35.20
N VAL A 892 -2.96 20.79 34.70
CA VAL A 892 -2.81 20.36 33.30
C VAL A 892 -2.26 18.95 33.26
N ALA A 893 -2.98 18.03 32.62
CA ALA A 893 -2.50 16.67 32.41
C ALA A 893 -1.37 16.65 31.36
N LEU A 894 -0.33 15.88 31.62
CA LEU A 894 0.73 15.61 30.66
C LEU A 894 0.26 14.52 29.70
N SER A 895 0.25 14.80 28.40
CA SER A 895 -0.06 13.80 27.38
C SER A 895 1.08 12.80 27.26
N GLY A 896 0.81 11.50 27.18
CA GLY A 896 1.85 10.50 26.93
C GLY A 896 2.79 10.18 28.10
N VAL A 897 2.69 10.86 29.25
CA VAL A 897 3.53 10.62 30.44
C VAL A 897 2.73 9.89 31.51
N PHE A 898 3.21 8.72 31.91
CA PHE A 898 2.45 7.81 32.78
C PHE A 898 3.27 7.19 33.91
N LEU A 899 2.59 6.93 35.02
CA LEU A 899 3.05 6.03 36.07
C LEU A 899 2.38 4.67 35.90
N LEU A 900 3.20 3.65 35.75
CA LEU A 900 2.81 2.25 35.66
C LEU A 900 2.91 1.61 37.04
N HIS A 901 1.81 1.06 37.55
CA HIS A 901 1.78 0.44 38.87
C HIS A 901 0.86 -0.80 38.90
N ASN A 902 1.21 -1.77 39.74
CA ASN A 902 0.42 -2.98 39.98
C ASN A 902 0.00 -3.02 41.45
N ARG A 903 -1.25 -3.40 41.75
CA ARG A 903 -1.78 -3.48 43.12
C ARG A 903 -1.02 -4.45 44.04
N ARG A 904 -0.19 -5.35 43.47
CA ARG A 904 0.59 -6.35 44.21
C ARG A 904 1.93 -5.82 44.76
N HIS A 905 2.48 -4.74 44.20
CA HIS A 905 3.80 -4.21 44.56
C HIS A 905 3.75 -2.69 44.73
N ASN A 906 4.55 -2.13 45.65
CA ASN A 906 4.59 -0.69 45.87
C ASN A 906 5.47 0.06 44.83
N THR A 907 6.28 -0.68 44.08
CA THR A 907 7.16 -0.18 43.02
C THR A 907 6.36 0.37 41.85
N VAL A 908 6.83 1.49 41.29
CA VAL A 908 6.24 2.13 40.11
C VAL A 908 7.29 2.33 39.02
N VAL A 909 6.86 2.29 37.76
CA VAL A 909 7.69 2.64 36.60
C VAL A 909 7.17 3.95 36.00
N LEU A 910 8.04 4.95 35.92
CA LEU A 910 7.77 6.20 35.22
C LEU A 910 8.10 6.03 33.73
N TYR A 911 7.10 6.22 32.88
CA TYR A 911 7.21 6.14 31.43
C TYR A 911 7.18 7.54 30.81
N LEU A 912 8.26 7.89 30.09
CA LEU A 912 8.51 9.18 29.45
C LEU A 912 8.90 8.95 27.98
N PRO A 913 7.94 8.69 27.08
CA PRO A 913 8.25 8.48 25.67
C PRO A 913 9.00 9.70 25.12
N GLU A 914 10.02 9.47 24.29
CA GLU A 914 10.79 10.53 23.60
C GLU A 914 11.51 11.54 24.52
N ALA A 915 11.73 11.19 25.80
CA ALA A 915 12.45 12.08 26.70
C ALA A 915 13.86 12.42 26.15
N PRO A 916 14.24 13.71 26.03
CA PRO A 916 15.48 14.13 25.37
C PRO A 916 16.76 13.72 26.11
N ASN A 917 16.62 13.28 27.36
CA ASN A 917 17.70 12.74 28.19
C ASN A 917 17.90 11.22 28.01
N GLY A 918 17.18 10.59 27.09
CA GLY A 918 17.20 9.14 26.84
C GLY A 918 16.62 8.30 27.98
N ARG A 919 15.95 8.90 28.96
CA ARG A 919 15.36 8.20 30.12
C ARG A 919 13.90 7.85 29.85
N VAL A 920 13.66 6.97 28.88
CA VAL A 920 12.29 6.56 28.49
C VAL A 920 11.56 5.84 29.62
N VAL A 921 12.27 5.02 30.40
CA VAL A 921 11.74 4.36 31.60
C VAL A 921 12.68 4.50 32.78
N SER A 922 12.09 4.64 33.97
CA SER A 922 12.81 4.67 35.24
C SER A 922 11.96 4.09 36.35
N GLN A 923 12.55 3.25 37.20
CA GLN A 923 11.88 2.59 38.32
C GLN A 923 12.04 3.37 39.61
N TYR A 924 10.97 3.45 40.40
CA TYR A 924 10.93 4.13 41.69
C TYR A 924 10.15 3.31 42.73
N PRO A 925 10.46 3.47 44.03
CA PRO A 925 9.82 2.70 45.10
C PRO A 925 8.36 3.12 45.40
N ASP A 926 7.94 4.31 44.95
CA ASP A 926 6.60 4.86 45.16
C ASP A 926 6.32 6.05 44.20
N PRO A 927 5.04 6.45 44.00
CA PRO A 927 4.67 7.56 43.13
C PRO A 927 5.29 8.91 43.49
N LYS A 928 5.47 9.20 44.79
CA LYS A 928 6.02 10.50 45.25
C LYS A 928 7.50 10.62 44.85
N SER A 929 8.25 9.54 44.99
CA SER A 929 9.65 9.44 44.56
C SER A 929 9.79 9.64 43.05
N ALA A 930 8.86 9.10 42.25
CA ALA A 930 8.84 9.30 40.80
C ALA A 930 8.56 10.77 40.41
N CYS A 931 7.58 11.42 41.06
CA CYS A 931 7.31 12.84 40.84
C CYS A 931 8.50 13.74 41.22
N GLN A 932 9.17 13.46 42.35
CA GLN A 932 10.38 14.19 42.75
C GLN A 932 11.51 14.04 41.73
N ALA A 933 11.67 12.84 41.15
CA ALA A 933 12.66 12.62 40.11
C ALA A 933 12.33 13.40 38.83
N LEU A 934 11.05 13.47 38.43
CA LEU A 934 10.62 14.29 37.29
C LEU A 934 10.90 15.78 37.52
N GLU A 935 10.61 16.30 38.72
CA GLU A 935 10.95 17.68 39.11
C GLU A 935 12.46 17.95 39.01
N GLN A 936 13.30 16.98 39.39
CA GLN A 936 14.75 17.10 39.26
C GLN A 936 15.19 17.09 37.80
N MET A 937 14.58 16.25 36.96
CA MET A 937 14.87 16.23 35.51
C MET A 937 14.51 17.58 34.86
N ALA A 938 13.42 18.22 35.29
CA ALA A 938 12.98 19.52 34.80
C ALA A 938 13.93 20.70 35.14
N LEU A 939 14.99 20.47 35.94
CA LEU A 939 16.05 21.46 36.15
C LEU A 939 16.93 21.65 34.91
N ASN A 940 16.96 20.67 34.00
CA ASN A 940 17.63 20.79 32.70
C ASN A 940 16.71 21.54 31.71
N THR A 941 17.22 22.59 31.07
CA THR A 941 16.46 23.42 30.12
C THR A 941 15.86 22.62 28.97
N THR A 942 16.58 21.65 28.40
CA THR A 942 16.06 20.81 27.30
C THR A 942 14.88 19.96 27.76
N MET A 943 14.96 19.39 28.97
CA MET A 943 13.87 18.62 29.56
C MET A 943 12.67 19.51 29.91
N LEU A 944 12.93 20.72 30.42
CA LEU A 944 11.89 21.70 30.75
C LEU A 944 11.13 22.15 29.49
N THR A 945 11.85 22.43 28.40
CA THR A 945 11.24 22.79 27.11
C THR A 945 10.39 21.64 26.57
N TRP A 946 10.89 20.41 26.61
CA TRP A 946 10.12 19.22 26.21
C TRP A 946 8.88 19.01 27.10
N LEU A 947 9.00 19.10 28.43
CA LEU A 947 7.84 18.99 29.34
C LEU A 947 6.80 20.09 29.11
N ALA A 948 7.19 21.25 28.56
CA ALA A 948 6.27 22.33 28.20
C ALA A 948 5.53 22.08 26.88
N THR A 949 6.02 21.19 26.01
CA THR A 949 5.34 20.80 24.75
C THR A 949 4.40 19.61 24.91
N VAL A 950 4.56 18.84 25.99
CA VAL A 950 3.78 17.64 26.34
C VAL A 950 2.34 17.88 26.90
N PRO A 951 1.92 19.07 27.39
CA PRO A 951 0.55 19.30 27.85
C PRO A 951 -0.51 19.06 26.76
N SER A 952 -1.66 18.46 27.11
CA SER A 952 -2.73 18.19 26.15
C SER A 952 -3.43 19.49 25.65
N GLN A 953 -3.72 19.52 24.34
CA GLN A 953 -4.28 20.67 23.61
C GLN A 953 -5.61 21.21 24.17
N ALA A 954 -6.37 20.41 24.92
CA ALA A 954 -7.60 20.84 25.62
C ALA A 954 -7.36 21.97 26.66
N THR A 955 -6.10 22.34 26.93
CA THR A 955 -5.71 23.25 28.00
C THR A 955 -4.75 24.36 27.57
N LEU A 956 -4.53 24.58 26.27
CA LEU A 956 -3.48 25.50 25.79
C LEU A 956 -3.81 27.01 25.81
N ASN A 957 -5.02 27.43 26.18
CA ASN A 957 -5.39 28.86 26.23
C ASN A 957 -4.82 29.64 27.44
N GLY A 958 -3.61 29.32 27.95
CA GLY A 958 -3.07 30.06 29.10
C GLY A 958 -1.60 29.84 29.50
N ILE A 959 -0.76 29.17 28.71
CA ILE A 959 0.61 28.85 29.15
C ILE A 959 1.61 29.87 28.60
N ALA A 960 1.62 31.08 29.18
CA ALA A 960 2.67 32.07 28.96
C ALA A 960 3.52 32.39 30.22
N ALA A 961 3.28 31.75 31.36
CA ALA A 961 4.11 31.96 32.55
C ALA A 961 4.06 30.79 33.52
N ILE A 962 5.04 29.88 33.45
CA ILE A 962 5.28 28.90 34.54
C ILE A 962 6.66 29.18 35.13
N SER A 963 6.66 29.73 36.36
CA SER A 963 7.82 29.86 37.24
C SER A 963 7.69 28.79 38.32
N ILE A 964 8.57 27.79 38.30
CA ILE A 964 8.66 26.78 39.37
C ILE A 964 9.39 27.42 40.56
N ARG A 965 8.65 27.97 41.53
CA ARG A 965 9.20 28.33 42.84
C ARG A 965 8.90 27.23 43.87
N ARG A 966 9.96 26.66 44.44
CA ARG A 966 9.93 25.70 45.56
C ARG A 966 9.47 26.34 46.86
N CYS A 967 8.70 25.57 47.63
CA CYS A 967 8.59 25.70 49.08
C CYS A 967 9.97 25.47 49.74
N CYS A 968 10.21 26.20 50.84
CA CYS A 968 11.41 26.26 51.68
C CYS A 968 12.54 27.18 51.15
N GLY A 969 12.66 28.33 51.82
CA GLY A 969 13.46 29.47 51.38
C GLY A 969 14.96 29.33 51.62
N VAL A 970 15.73 29.77 50.62
CA VAL A 970 16.92 30.64 50.72
C VAL A 970 17.18 31.30 49.35
N SER A 971 17.22 32.64 49.36
CA SER A 971 17.94 33.62 48.52
C SER A 971 17.64 33.83 47.00
N GLN A 972 16.78 34.83 46.75
CA GLN A 972 16.85 36.02 45.86
C GLN A 972 17.77 36.16 44.61
N ALA A 973 18.71 35.26 44.29
CA ALA A 973 19.64 35.48 43.17
C ALA A 973 19.12 35.07 41.77
N LEU A 974 18.12 34.18 41.69
CA LEU A 974 17.59 33.64 40.42
C LEU A 974 16.52 34.53 39.75
N SER A 975 15.90 35.45 40.49
CA SER A 975 14.82 36.31 39.97
C SER A 975 15.31 37.39 39.00
N HIS A 976 16.61 37.72 39.00
CA HIS A 976 17.18 38.77 38.16
C HIS A 976 17.62 38.28 36.76
N ARG A 977 17.89 36.98 36.58
CA ARG A 977 18.33 36.44 35.28
C ARG A 977 17.18 36.12 34.31
N VAL A 978 16.00 35.76 34.82
CA VAL A 978 14.83 35.44 33.97
C VAL A 978 14.20 36.70 33.34
N LYS A 979 14.29 37.87 33.99
CA LYS A 979 13.81 39.14 33.41
C LYS A 979 14.67 39.67 32.25
N ALA A 980 15.93 39.25 32.12
CA ALA A 980 16.83 39.78 31.08
C ALA A 980 16.65 39.10 29.71
N ASN A 981 16.12 37.87 29.66
CA ASN A 981 15.94 37.12 28.41
C ASN A 981 14.55 37.27 27.78
N HIS A 982 13.63 38.03 28.40
CA HIS A 982 12.28 38.29 27.86
C HIS A 982 12.14 39.67 27.19
N CYS A 983 13.23 40.43 27.06
CA CYS A 983 13.30 41.67 26.28
C CYS A 983 14.28 41.58 25.10
N ARG A 984 14.52 40.39 24.55
CA ARG A 984 15.26 40.18 23.30
C ARG A 984 14.52 39.25 22.38
#